data_AF-A0A970FPH8-F1
#
_entry.id   AF-A0A970FPH8-F1
#
_cell.length_a   1.000
_cell.length_b   1.000
_cell.length_c   1.000
_cell.angle_alpha   90.00
_cell.angle_beta   90.00
_cell.angle_gamma   90.00
#
_symmetry.space_group_name_H-M   'P 1'
#
loop_
_entity.id
_entity.type
_entity.pdbx_description
1 polymer ?
#
loop_
_entity_poly.entity_id
_entity_poly.type
_entity_poly.pdbx_seq_one_letter_code
_entity_poly.pdbx_strand_id
1 'polypeptide(L)'
;MNNSIQGYQGFSSQLRFTGLSGLDTESIISKLMMAERIPLDSLKQKRTLIEWKQEAYREISSSLIGFKSRFFDIVNRSSYMLSKNAVIPMSTETSNSSYVTATASADAKPGVYKVKVEQLATSATVQSKSGISRKISGTVDTNELGNLEGKKMVVTLDGVTRMITLKNTDEANLADMIQQELDNAFGLVASGNSKFKVTYETVNVEGTEIKRLTIDTAEGVTKLVIGGPMDDSSALPALGIDNGATNRISLKSTLEFISLGNPLDFNETGKIAFTINGKTFEFDKNDTLQSVFDRINNDDTINVSISYDEITDEITIKSKQTGAGSTLELDDKGSNFFAALNINTDEITEGQDAVFSINDQKLIRGSNTVSINGVTYTLHKVHENGEEDTITVTQDIDTAVENIKTFIEEYNKLIENINGKIKESYDRNYPPLTDAQKAEMKEDEIKKWEEKAKTGLLRNDSLLQNLTLAMRRALYENVEGVSITLADIGISSRSYTDNGKLYLDETKLREQLAKRPEEVTKLLNGVSEQVPSYDRDLTQGQRTIRYNNSGVLVRVSDIIEDYISTKRNKDGNKGLLLQKAGIESDSSVTQNLLYDQLEDYDKRINSMMEKLIKKENQYYMQFSRLETILTQMNQQSMWIMSQFMGG
;
A
#
# COMPACT_ATOMS: atom_id res chain seq x y z
N MET A 1 10.53 -18.15 -3.23
CA MET A 1 10.43 -19.06 -2.08
C MET A 1 11.54 -20.09 -2.20
N ASN A 2 12.50 -20.04 -1.27
CA ASN A 2 13.56 -21.03 -1.12
C ASN A 2 12.94 -22.40 -0.85
N ASN A 3 12.78 -23.22 -1.88
CA ASN A 3 12.97 -24.65 -1.69
C ASN A 3 14.48 -24.85 -1.63
N SER A 4 15.01 -24.63 -0.44
CA SER A 4 16.27 -25.19 0.00
C SER A 4 16.34 -26.61 -0.55
N ILE A 5 17.28 -26.82 -1.47
CA ILE A 5 17.77 -28.14 -1.83
C ILE A 5 18.24 -28.71 -0.50
N GLN A 6 17.35 -29.44 0.18
CA GLN A 6 17.72 -30.25 1.32
C GLN A 6 18.86 -31.12 0.81
N GLY A 7 20.03 -30.91 1.38
CA GLY A 7 21.20 -31.70 1.08
C GLY A 7 20.80 -33.16 1.23
N TYR A 8 20.70 -33.87 0.11
CA TYR A 8 20.66 -35.31 0.09
C TYR A 8 22.07 -35.81 0.41
N GLN A 9 22.47 -35.60 1.66
CA GLN A 9 23.39 -36.47 2.37
C GLN A 9 22.69 -37.82 2.48
N GLY A 10 23.05 -38.75 1.61
CA GLY A 10 22.34 -40.02 1.54
C GLY A 10 22.90 -41.01 0.54
N PHE A 11 24.21 -41.03 0.29
CA PHE A 11 24.86 -42.29 -0.07
C PHE A 11 24.75 -43.19 1.16
N SER A 12 23.75 -44.08 1.19
CA SER A 12 23.48 -44.92 2.36
C SER A 12 24.75 -45.66 2.80
N SER A 13 25.13 -45.47 4.06
CA SER A 13 26.18 -46.22 4.75
C SER A 13 25.68 -47.62 5.12
N GLN A 14 25.50 -48.49 4.13
CA GLN A 14 25.57 -49.92 4.41
C GLN A 14 27.05 -50.28 4.46
N LEU A 15 27.50 -50.88 5.59
CA LEU A 15 28.87 -51.29 5.89
C LEU A 15 29.66 -51.66 4.63
N ARG A 16 30.47 -50.71 4.15
CA ARG A 16 31.33 -50.86 2.96
C ARG A 16 32.62 -51.50 3.43
N PHE A 17 32.83 -52.78 3.12
CA PHE A 17 34.11 -53.43 3.36
C PHE A 17 35.13 -52.88 2.36
N THR A 18 36.01 -52.00 2.84
CA THR A 18 37.14 -51.49 2.07
C THR A 18 38.36 -52.38 2.31
N GLY A 19 38.94 -52.94 1.25
CA GLY A 19 40.38 -53.19 1.20
C GLY A 19 40.91 -54.47 1.86
N LEU A 20 40.39 -55.64 1.50
CA LEU A 20 41.05 -56.92 1.85
C LEU A 20 42.07 -57.41 0.79
N SER A 21 42.08 -56.82 -0.41
CA SER A 21 42.92 -57.25 -1.55
C SER A 21 44.00 -56.25 -2.00
N GLY A 22 44.01 -55.02 -1.45
CA GLY A 22 44.90 -53.94 -1.88
C GLY A 22 44.50 -53.24 -3.19
N LEU A 23 43.37 -53.62 -3.80
CA LEU A 23 42.82 -52.94 -4.98
C LEU A 23 42.03 -51.69 -4.57
N ASP A 24 42.29 -50.57 -5.25
CA ASP A 24 41.53 -49.32 -5.09
C ASP A 24 40.18 -49.41 -5.82
N THR A 25 39.28 -50.21 -5.25
CA THR A 25 37.94 -50.49 -5.78
C THR A 25 37.08 -49.23 -5.84
N GLU A 26 37.28 -48.29 -4.93
CA GLU A 26 36.56 -47.02 -4.89
C GLU A 26 36.91 -46.11 -6.07
N SER A 27 38.20 -45.97 -6.39
CA SER A 27 38.65 -45.23 -7.59
C SER A 27 38.18 -45.88 -8.88
N ILE A 28 38.18 -47.22 -8.96
CA ILE A 28 37.73 -47.94 -10.16
C ILE A 28 36.22 -47.78 -10.36
N ILE A 29 35.40 -47.99 -9.32
CA ILE A 29 33.94 -47.81 -9.39
C ILE A 29 33.62 -46.35 -9.72
N SER A 30 34.31 -45.39 -9.09
CA SER A 30 34.16 -43.96 -9.42
C SER A 30 34.43 -43.68 -10.90
N LYS A 31 35.54 -44.20 -11.46
CA LYS A 31 35.86 -44.07 -12.89
C LYS A 31 34.84 -44.73 -13.81
N LEU A 32 34.29 -45.90 -13.44
CA LEU A 32 33.21 -46.54 -14.18
C LEU A 32 31.93 -45.69 -14.16
N MET A 33 31.60 -45.13 -13.00
CA MET A 33 30.44 -44.26 -12.82
C MET A 33 30.60 -42.91 -13.53
N MET A 34 31.81 -42.40 -13.74
CA MET A 34 32.05 -41.17 -14.52
C MET A 34 31.49 -41.27 -15.95
N ALA A 35 31.76 -42.36 -16.66
CA ALA A 35 31.22 -42.57 -18.01
C ALA A 35 29.70 -42.71 -18.01
N GLU A 36 29.15 -43.36 -16.98
CA GLU A 36 27.71 -43.57 -16.83
C GLU A 36 26.95 -42.28 -16.47
N ARG A 37 27.62 -41.28 -15.87
CA ARG A 37 27.03 -39.98 -15.52
C ARG A 37 26.86 -39.03 -16.71
N ILE A 38 27.51 -39.27 -17.85
CA ILE A 38 27.43 -38.39 -19.04
C ILE A 38 25.99 -38.05 -19.46
N PRO A 39 25.03 -39.01 -19.52
CA PRO A 39 23.65 -38.68 -19.89
C PRO A 39 22.91 -37.88 -18.81
N LEU A 40 23.24 -38.08 -17.53
CA LEU A 40 22.70 -37.28 -16.42
C LEU A 40 23.17 -35.83 -16.53
N ASP A 41 24.47 -35.63 -16.76
CA ASP A 41 25.05 -34.30 -16.92
C ASP A 41 24.43 -33.56 -18.12
N SER A 42 24.21 -34.26 -19.25
CA SER A 42 23.51 -33.67 -20.40
C SER A 42 22.07 -33.26 -20.07
N LEU A 43 21.34 -34.02 -19.24
CA LEU A 43 20.00 -33.65 -18.79
C LEU A 43 20.03 -32.42 -17.87
N LYS A 44 20.96 -32.37 -16.92
CA LYS A 44 21.16 -31.22 -16.03
C LYS A 44 21.48 -29.95 -16.83
N GLN A 45 22.40 -30.02 -17.79
CA GLN A 45 22.74 -28.89 -18.66
C GLN A 45 21.53 -28.40 -19.45
N LYS A 46 20.74 -29.31 -20.03
CA LYS A 46 19.51 -28.94 -20.75
C LYS A 46 18.47 -28.28 -19.84
N ARG A 47 18.29 -28.79 -18.63
CA ARG A 47 17.41 -28.18 -17.61
C ARG A 47 17.85 -26.75 -17.31
N THR A 48 19.13 -26.54 -17.00
CA THR A 48 19.70 -25.21 -16.73
C THR A 48 19.53 -24.25 -17.92
N LEU A 49 19.65 -24.74 -19.15
CA LEU A 49 19.40 -23.92 -20.34
C LEU A 49 17.93 -23.44 -20.42
N ILE A 50 16.97 -24.31 -20.09
CA ILE A 50 15.54 -23.94 -20.05
C ILE A 50 15.27 -22.94 -18.92
N GLU A 51 15.89 -23.11 -17.77
CA GLU A 51 15.80 -22.20 -16.63
C GLU A 51 16.29 -20.80 -17.01
N TRP A 52 17.49 -20.68 -17.60
CA TRP A 52 18.01 -19.40 -18.08
C TRP A 52 17.16 -18.79 -19.19
N LYS A 53 16.56 -19.63 -20.06
CA LYS A 53 15.61 -19.16 -21.06
C LYS A 53 14.33 -18.59 -20.42
N GLN A 54 13.83 -19.22 -19.36
CA GLN A 54 12.68 -18.73 -18.59
C GLN A 54 13.00 -17.40 -17.91
N GLU A 55 14.18 -17.28 -17.28
CA GLU A 55 14.69 -16.02 -16.72
C GLU A 55 14.72 -14.91 -17.78
N ALA A 56 15.25 -15.20 -18.97
CA ALA A 56 15.35 -14.22 -20.05
C ALA A 56 13.97 -13.73 -20.53
N TYR A 57 12.96 -14.60 -20.64
CA TYR A 57 11.58 -14.14 -20.95
C TYR A 57 10.96 -13.34 -19.80
N ARG A 58 11.24 -13.70 -18.55
CA ARG A 58 10.76 -12.97 -17.37
C ARG A 58 11.32 -11.56 -17.32
N GLU A 59 12.61 -11.38 -17.63
CA GLU A 59 13.26 -10.06 -17.73
C GLU A 59 12.53 -9.15 -18.75
N ILE A 60 12.19 -9.69 -19.92
CA ILE A 60 11.43 -8.95 -20.95
C ILE A 60 10.01 -8.66 -20.47
N SER A 61 9.33 -9.63 -19.87
CA SER A 61 7.97 -9.48 -19.33
C SER A 61 7.93 -8.37 -18.27
N SER A 62 8.89 -8.36 -17.35
CA SER A 62 9.05 -7.31 -16.34
C SER A 62 9.32 -5.94 -16.96
N SER A 63 10.15 -5.87 -18.01
CA SER A 63 10.40 -4.61 -18.73
C SER A 63 9.12 -4.06 -19.38
N LEU A 64 8.32 -4.93 -20.00
CA LEU A 64 7.03 -4.57 -20.60
C LEU A 64 6.00 -4.14 -19.55
N ILE A 65 5.93 -4.85 -18.42
CA ILE A 65 5.04 -4.51 -17.30
C ILE A 65 5.44 -3.15 -16.71
N GLY A 66 6.72 -2.91 -16.49
CA GLY A 66 7.24 -1.62 -16.01
C GLY A 66 6.90 -0.48 -16.97
N PHE A 67 7.12 -0.69 -18.26
CA PHE A 67 6.77 0.29 -19.29
C PHE A 67 5.27 0.60 -19.32
N LYS A 68 4.41 -0.44 -19.35
CA LYS A 68 2.95 -0.30 -19.31
C LYS A 68 2.50 0.40 -18.04
N SER A 69 3.01 -0.01 -16.88
CA SER A 69 2.66 0.59 -15.59
C SER A 69 2.98 2.08 -15.60
N ARG A 70 4.19 2.47 -16.00
CA ARG A 70 4.62 3.87 -16.02
C ARG A 70 3.78 4.75 -16.95
N PHE A 71 3.54 4.31 -18.19
CA PHE A 71 2.98 5.18 -19.23
C PHE A 71 1.50 4.95 -19.55
N PHE A 72 0.96 3.77 -19.24
CA PHE A 72 -0.40 3.36 -19.64
C PHE A 72 -1.29 2.95 -18.46
N ASP A 73 -0.81 3.09 -17.22
CA ASP A 73 -1.64 2.96 -16.02
C ASP A 73 -2.10 4.34 -15.53
N ILE A 74 -3.41 4.49 -15.33
CA ILE A 74 -4.05 5.73 -14.86
C ILE A 74 -3.61 6.11 -13.44
N VAL A 75 -3.10 5.15 -12.66
CA VAL A 75 -2.54 5.41 -11.33
C VAL A 75 -1.31 6.33 -11.41
N ASN A 76 -0.51 6.22 -12.47
CA ASN A 76 0.68 7.05 -12.70
C ASN A 76 0.34 8.34 -13.45
N ARG A 77 -0.55 9.15 -12.87
CA ARG A 77 -1.15 10.33 -13.53
C ARG A 77 -0.15 11.29 -14.20
N SER A 78 1.04 11.48 -13.62
CA SER A 78 2.07 12.37 -14.13
C SER A 78 2.70 11.90 -15.44
N SER A 79 2.81 10.59 -15.66
CA SER A 79 3.39 9.98 -16.86
C SER A 79 2.36 9.23 -17.72
N TYR A 80 1.07 9.33 -17.40
CA TYR A 80 0.01 8.60 -18.09
C TYR A 80 -0.28 9.18 -19.48
N MET A 81 0.33 8.56 -20.50
CA MET A 81 0.34 9.03 -21.88
C MET A 81 -0.98 8.81 -22.64
N LEU A 82 -1.90 7.99 -22.12
CA LEU A 82 -3.23 7.83 -22.74
C LEU A 82 -4.20 8.94 -22.34
N SER A 83 -3.81 9.84 -21.42
CA SER A 83 -4.62 11.01 -21.08
C SER A 83 -4.45 12.13 -22.10
N LYS A 84 -5.53 12.85 -22.40
CA LYS A 84 -5.51 14.09 -23.20
C LYS A 84 -4.54 15.13 -22.60
N ASN A 85 -4.46 15.21 -21.27
CA ASN A 85 -3.56 16.12 -20.55
C ASN A 85 -2.07 15.84 -20.81
N ALA A 86 -1.69 14.64 -21.25
CA ALA A 86 -0.29 14.35 -21.58
C ALA A 86 0.14 15.03 -22.88
N VAL A 87 -0.80 15.29 -23.80
CA VAL A 87 -0.56 15.88 -25.12
C VAL A 87 -0.93 17.37 -25.16
N ILE A 88 -1.99 17.74 -24.42
CA ILE A 88 -2.45 19.14 -24.29
C ILE A 88 -2.50 19.49 -22.79
N PRO A 89 -1.36 19.49 -22.08
CA PRO A 89 -1.32 20.04 -20.73
C PRO A 89 -1.65 21.53 -20.78
N MET A 90 -2.39 21.98 -19.78
CA MET A 90 -2.73 23.38 -19.58
C MET A 90 -2.06 23.85 -18.30
N SER A 91 -1.41 25.00 -18.35
CA SER A 91 -0.87 25.67 -17.17
C SER A 91 -1.80 26.81 -16.74
N THR A 92 -1.73 27.12 -15.46
CA THR A 92 -2.53 28.18 -14.85
C THR A 92 -1.64 29.06 -14.00
N GLU A 93 -1.70 30.37 -14.21
CA GLU A 93 -1.04 31.37 -13.39
C GLU A 93 -2.11 32.20 -12.68
N THR A 94 -1.98 32.41 -11.37
CA THR A 94 -2.94 33.18 -10.57
C THR A 94 -2.27 34.42 -9.99
N SER A 95 -2.94 35.58 -10.06
CA SER A 95 -2.42 36.84 -9.52
C SER A 95 -2.17 36.78 -8.02
N ASN A 96 -3.02 36.07 -7.26
CA ASN A 96 -2.84 35.87 -5.83
C ASN A 96 -3.35 34.48 -5.37
N SER A 97 -2.42 33.56 -5.14
CA SER A 97 -2.73 32.20 -4.71
C SER A 97 -3.31 32.10 -3.29
N SER A 98 -3.27 33.17 -2.48
CA SER A 98 -3.84 33.17 -1.13
C SER A 98 -5.36 33.19 -1.11
N TYR A 99 -6.01 33.71 -2.17
CA TYR A 99 -7.47 33.77 -2.26
C TYR A 99 -8.03 32.65 -3.11
N VAL A 100 -7.42 32.39 -4.27
CA VAL A 100 -7.86 31.37 -5.21
C VAL A 100 -6.66 30.71 -5.87
N THR A 101 -6.74 29.41 -6.10
CA THR A 101 -5.84 28.71 -7.02
C THR A 101 -6.65 28.02 -8.10
N ALA A 102 -5.99 27.68 -9.20
CA ALA A 102 -6.62 26.90 -10.25
C ALA A 102 -5.70 25.80 -10.78
N THR A 103 -6.32 24.80 -11.39
CA THR A 103 -5.67 23.82 -12.26
C THR A 103 -6.52 23.68 -13.51
N ALA A 104 -5.89 23.44 -14.67
CA ALA A 104 -6.60 23.30 -15.94
C ALA A 104 -6.38 21.91 -16.53
N SER A 105 -7.44 21.33 -17.05
CA SER A 105 -7.42 20.13 -17.88
C SER A 105 -7.31 20.50 -19.36
N ALA A 106 -7.03 19.53 -20.22
CA ALA A 106 -6.91 19.71 -21.66
C ALA A 106 -8.18 20.25 -22.34
N ASP A 107 -9.34 20.14 -21.70
CA ASP A 107 -10.60 20.70 -22.20
C ASP A 107 -10.80 22.18 -21.83
N ALA A 108 -9.90 22.74 -21.03
CA ALA A 108 -9.91 24.16 -20.69
C ALA A 108 -9.62 25.02 -21.92
N LYS A 109 -10.32 26.15 -22.04
CA LYS A 109 -10.00 27.14 -23.08
C LYS A 109 -8.90 28.07 -22.59
N PRO A 110 -7.82 28.29 -23.35
CA PRO A 110 -6.82 29.30 -23.02
C PRO A 110 -7.45 30.68 -22.94
N GLY A 111 -7.02 31.48 -21.97
CA GLY A 111 -7.58 32.81 -21.73
C GLY A 111 -7.36 33.31 -20.31
N VAL A 112 -7.79 34.55 -20.05
CA VAL A 112 -7.73 35.16 -18.72
C VAL A 112 -9.14 35.14 -18.11
N TYR A 113 -9.23 34.63 -16.89
CA TYR A 113 -10.46 34.52 -16.12
C TYR A 113 -10.36 35.39 -14.89
N LYS A 114 -11.26 36.36 -14.73
CA LYS A 114 -11.39 37.16 -13.51
C LYS A 114 -12.21 36.40 -12.50
N VAL A 115 -11.71 36.26 -11.28
CA VAL A 115 -12.37 35.53 -10.20
C VAL A 115 -12.47 36.38 -8.97
N LYS A 116 -13.66 36.42 -8.37
CA LYS A 116 -13.91 37.09 -7.11
C LYS A 116 -14.69 36.18 -6.18
N VAL A 117 -14.15 35.94 -4.99
CA VAL A 117 -14.78 35.09 -3.96
C VAL A 117 -15.53 35.98 -2.97
N GLU A 118 -16.84 35.81 -2.86
CA GLU A 118 -17.70 36.58 -1.96
C GLU A 118 -17.98 35.82 -0.64
N GLN A 119 -18.04 34.48 -0.71
CA GLN A 119 -18.31 33.61 0.44
C GLN A 119 -17.70 32.23 0.18
N LEU A 120 -17.16 31.61 1.23
CA LEU A 120 -16.69 30.22 1.17
C LEU A 120 -17.79 29.27 1.62
N ALA A 121 -17.80 28.07 1.04
CA ALA A 121 -18.63 26.99 1.50
C ALA A 121 -18.15 26.52 2.89
N THR A 122 -19.10 26.32 3.81
CA THR A 122 -18.87 25.75 5.13
C THR A 122 -19.70 24.48 5.28
N SER A 123 -19.31 23.60 6.19
CA SER A 123 -20.01 22.34 6.49
C SER A 123 -20.92 22.49 7.70
N ALA A 124 -22.00 21.72 7.76
CA ALA A 124 -22.83 21.65 8.95
C ALA A 124 -22.04 21.10 10.16
N THR A 125 -22.29 21.62 11.35
CA THR A 125 -21.58 21.21 12.57
C THR A 125 -22.44 21.40 13.82
N VAL A 126 -22.18 20.57 14.83
CA VAL A 126 -22.71 20.72 16.19
C VAL A 126 -21.60 20.38 17.18
N GLN A 127 -21.58 21.08 18.30
CA GLN A 127 -20.61 20.91 19.37
C GLN A 127 -21.33 20.71 20.71
N SER A 128 -20.70 20.00 21.63
CA SER A 128 -21.18 19.90 23.01
C SER A 128 -21.35 21.29 23.61
N LYS A 129 -22.44 21.51 24.35
CA LYS A 129 -22.73 22.81 24.98
C LYS A 129 -21.76 23.18 26.12
N SER A 130 -21.11 22.17 26.69
CA SER A 130 -20.15 22.29 27.79
C SER A 130 -19.35 20.99 27.90
N GLY A 131 -18.38 20.98 28.82
CA GLY A 131 -17.64 19.79 29.23
C GLY A 131 -18.55 18.57 29.44
N ILE A 132 -18.18 17.43 28.86
CA ILE A 132 -18.98 16.20 28.84
C ILE A 132 -18.64 15.25 29.99
N SER A 133 -17.49 15.43 30.64
CA SER A 133 -17.04 14.55 31.71
C SER A 133 -17.79 14.81 33.02
N ARG A 134 -17.88 13.80 33.88
CA ARG A 134 -18.34 13.98 35.25
C ARG A 134 -17.34 14.82 36.04
N LYS A 135 -17.84 15.67 36.92
CA LYS A 135 -17.02 16.34 37.91
C LYS A 135 -16.41 15.34 38.88
N ILE A 136 -15.20 15.64 39.37
CA ILE A 136 -14.58 14.84 40.42
C ILE A 136 -15.25 15.18 41.74
N SER A 137 -16.16 14.31 42.18
CA SER A 137 -16.92 14.49 43.41
C SER A 137 -17.09 13.17 44.16
N GLY A 138 -17.30 13.28 45.47
CA GLY A 138 -17.50 12.15 46.37
C GLY A 138 -18.47 12.47 47.49
N THR A 139 -19.11 11.41 48.02
CA THR A 139 -19.94 11.52 49.22
C THR A 139 -19.07 11.25 50.43
N VAL A 140 -18.83 12.28 51.23
CA VAL A 140 -17.92 12.21 52.38
C VAL A 140 -18.56 11.41 53.51
N ASP A 141 -17.85 10.41 54.04
CA ASP A 141 -18.24 9.71 55.26
C ASP A 141 -17.85 10.55 56.48
N THR A 142 -18.84 11.21 57.08
CA THR A 142 -18.64 12.11 58.22
C THR A 142 -18.09 11.39 59.45
N ASN A 143 -18.27 10.07 59.57
CA ASN A 143 -17.77 9.30 60.71
C ASN A 143 -16.26 9.04 60.61
N GLU A 144 -15.70 9.08 59.39
CA GLU A 144 -14.29 8.79 59.12
C GLU A 144 -13.44 10.06 59.01
N LEU A 145 -14.04 11.26 59.07
CA LEU A 145 -13.32 12.54 59.04
C LEU A 145 -12.27 12.67 60.15
N GLY A 146 -12.56 12.10 61.33
CA GLY A 146 -11.63 12.03 62.47
C GLY A 146 -10.33 11.29 62.17
N ASN A 147 -10.31 10.46 61.13
CA ASN A 147 -9.18 9.61 60.74
C ASN A 147 -8.42 10.13 59.51
N LEU A 148 -8.75 11.33 59.00
CA LEU A 148 -8.13 11.89 57.80
C LEU A 148 -6.71 12.44 58.03
N GLU A 149 -6.34 12.79 59.25
CA GLU A 149 -5.00 13.33 59.53
C GLU A 149 -3.91 12.32 59.18
N GLY A 150 -2.94 12.76 58.37
CA GLY A 150 -1.86 11.91 57.88
C GLY A 150 -2.24 10.98 56.72
N LYS A 151 -3.53 10.89 56.35
CA LYS A 151 -3.96 10.19 55.13
C LYS A 151 -3.52 10.94 53.89
N LYS A 152 -3.46 10.22 52.77
CA LYS A 152 -2.82 10.67 51.54
C LYS A 152 -3.75 10.53 50.35
N MET A 153 -3.61 11.46 49.42
CA MET A 153 -4.18 11.39 48.07
C MET A 153 -3.09 11.71 47.05
N VAL A 154 -3.16 11.05 45.90
CA VAL A 154 -2.29 11.31 44.75
C VAL A 154 -3.07 12.21 43.80
N VAL A 155 -2.49 13.35 43.46
CA VAL A 155 -3.13 14.33 42.57
C VAL A 155 -2.23 14.50 41.36
N THR A 156 -2.80 14.33 40.17
CA THR A 156 -2.14 14.61 38.90
C THR A 156 -2.84 15.77 38.23
N LEU A 157 -2.15 16.90 38.11
CA LEU A 157 -2.64 18.11 37.43
C LEU A 157 -1.84 18.32 36.14
N ASP A 158 -2.50 18.27 34.99
CA ASP A 158 -1.89 18.44 33.66
C ASP A 158 -0.59 17.62 33.47
N GLY A 159 -0.57 16.38 33.99
CA GLY A 159 0.56 15.45 33.92
C GLY A 159 1.56 15.53 35.07
N VAL A 160 1.52 16.57 35.91
CA VAL A 160 2.37 16.67 37.09
C VAL A 160 1.70 15.97 38.27
N THR A 161 2.36 14.95 38.82
CA THR A 161 1.82 14.15 39.92
C THR A 161 2.48 14.51 41.24
N ARG A 162 1.68 14.74 42.29
CA ARG A 162 2.13 14.99 43.66
C ARG A 162 1.29 14.20 44.65
N MET A 163 1.93 13.77 45.74
CA MET A 163 1.25 13.15 46.87
C MET A 163 0.94 14.22 47.91
N ILE A 164 -0.33 14.33 48.27
CA ILE A 164 -0.86 15.30 49.23
C ILE A 164 -1.15 14.55 50.53
N THR A 165 -0.65 15.07 51.64
CA THR A 165 -0.94 14.54 52.99
C THR A 165 -1.91 15.49 53.68
N LEU A 166 -3.07 14.98 54.10
CA LEU A 166 -4.09 15.79 54.76
C LEU A 166 -3.72 16.05 56.23
N LYS A 167 -4.04 17.25 56.74
CA LYS A 167 -3.58 17.73 58.05
C LYS A 167 -4.67 17.98 59.10
N ASN A 168 -5.95 18.00 58.72
CA ASN A 168 -7.04 18.38 59.63
C ASN A 168 -8.17 17.34 59.60
N THR A 169 -8.92 17.27 60.70
CA THR A 169 -10.04 16.34 60.96
C THR A 169 -11.40 17.05 61.13
N ASP A 170 -11.42 18.38 61.11
CA ASP A 170 -12.64 19.18 61.28
C ASP A 170 -13.44 19.32 59.97
N GLU A 171 -14.69 18.83 59.99
CA GLU A 171 -15.65 18.93 58.88
C GLU A 171 -15.83 20.37 58.39
N ALA A 172 -15.88 21.34 59.32
CA ALA A 172 -16.15 22.74 58.99
C ALA A 172 -15.09 23.38 58.09
N ASN A 173 -13.86 22.84 58.10
CA ASN A 173 -12.71 23.38 57.39
C ASN A 173 -12.19 22.44 56.29
N LEU A 174 -12.95 21.38 55.95
CA LEU A 174 -12.48 20.32 55.05
C LEU A 174 -12.10 20.86 53.66
N ALA A 175 -12.98 21.64 53.03
CA ALA A 175 -12.74 22.20 51.70
C ALA A 175 -11.52 23.14 51.70
N ASP A 176 -11.47 24.08 52.66
CA ASP A 176 -10.38 25.06 52.77
C ASP A 176 -9.03 24.37 53.03
N MET A 177 -9.01 23.30 53.83
CA MET A 177 -7.80 22.52 54.09
C MET A 177 -7.32 21.81 52.81
N ILE A 178 -8.21 21.10 52.10
CA ILE A 178 -7.84 20.43 50.85
C ILE A 178 -7.37 21.46 49.82
N GLN A 179 -8.08 22.59 49.70
CA GLN A 179 -7.71 23.71 48.86
C GLN A 179 -6.29 24.20 49.17
N GLN A 180 -5.98 24.45 50.44
CA GLN A 180 -4.66 24.91 50.88
C GLN A 180 -3.56 23.88 50.63
N GLU A 181 -3.80 22.59 50.88
CA GLU A 181 -2.79 21.55 50.62
C GLU A 181 -2.53 21.36 49.12
N LEU A 182 -3.56 21.49 48.29
CA LEU A 182 -3.41 21.51 46.83
C LEU A 182 -2.61 22.74 46.36
N ASP A 183 -2.91 23.93 46.89
CA ASP A 183 -2.19 25.15 46.55
C ASP A 183 -0.74 25.14 47.02
N ASN A 184 -0.47 24.61 48.22
CA ASN A 184 0.89 24.39 48.71
C ASN A 184 1.65 23.41 47.81
N ALA A 185 0.98 22.37 47.34
CA ALA A 185 1.60 21.37 46.49
C ALA A 185 1.85 21.88 45.08
N PHE A 186 0.93 22.59 44.44
CA PHE A 186 1.04 22.95 43.01
C PHE A 186 1.34 24.42 42.74
N GLY A 187 1.33 25.26 43.79
CA GLY A 187 1.46 26.70 43.70
C GLY A 187 0.24 27.37 43.07
N LEU A 188 0.14 28.68 43.28
CA LEU A 188 -0.90 29.53 42.71
C LEU A 188 -0.54 29.93 41.26
N VAL A 189 -1.51 30.43 40.50
CA VAL A 189 -1.22 31.10 39.22
C VAL A 189 -0.62 32.48 39.47
N ALA A 190 -0.07 33.13 38.42
CA ALA A 190 0.61 34.41 38.54
C ALA A 190 -0.30 35.54 39.09
N SER A 191 -1.61 35.44 38.93
CA SER A 191 -2.59 36.36 39.51
C SER A 191 -2.80 36.17 41.02
N GLY A 192 -2.21 35.14 41.63
CA GLY A 192 -2.42 34.77 43.03
C GLY A 192 -3.66 33.91 43.28
N ASN A 193 -4.41 33.55 42.24
CA ASN A 193 -5.57 32.66 42.36
C ASN A 193 -5.15 31.19 42.42
N SER A 194 -6.02 30.35 42.99
CA SER A 194 -5.81 28.90 43.00
C SER A 194 -6.06 28.28 41.62
N LYS A 195 -5.31 27.21 41.34
CA LYS A 195 -5.53 26.30 40.19
C LYS A 195 -6.68 25.33 40.42
N PHE A 196 -7.17 25.24 41.65
CA PHE A 196 -8.22 24.32 42.04
C PHE A 196 -9.40 25.08 42.61
N LYS A 197 -10.57 24.47 42.51
CA LYS A 197 -11.77 24.91 43.21
C LYS A 197 -12.33 23.73 43.99
N VAL A 198 -12.19 23.79 45.31
CA VAL A 198 -12.72 22.78 46.23
C VAL A 198 -13.99 23.30 46.85
N THR A 199 -15.07 22.51 46.80
CA THR A 199 -16.35 22.84 47.44
C THR A 199 -16.83 21.69 48.29
N TYR A 200 -17.35 21.99 49.47
CA TYR A 200 -17.98 21.03 50.37
C TYR A 200 -19.38 21.54 50.76
N GLU A 201 -20.41 20.82 50.35
CA GLU A 201 -21.80 21.26 50.47
C GLU A 201 -22.75 20.13 50.87
N THR A 202 -23.86 20.49 51.51
CA THR A 202 -24.96 19.55 51.79
C THR A 202 -25.92 19.57 50.62
N VAL A 203 -26.09 18.42 49.96
CA VAL A 203 -26.94 18.28 48.78
C VAL A 203 -28.05 17.28 49.07
N ASN A 204 -29.27 17.59 48.65
CA ASN A 204 -30.38 16.66 48.69
C ASN A 204 -30.39 15.82 47.40
N VAL A 205 -30.19 14.51 47.53
CA VAL A 205 -30.30 13.54 46.42
C VAL A 205 -31.44 12.60 46.75
N GLU A 206 -32.51 12.64 45.94
CA GLU A 206 -33.70 11.78 46.09
C GLU A 206 -34.32 11.79 47.51
N GLY A 207 -34.28 12.93 48.18
CA GLY A 207 -34.83 13.11 49.54
C GLY A 207 -33.90 12.72 50.68
N THR A 208 -32.64 12.37 50.38
CA THR A 208 -31.59 12.13 51.39
C THR A 208 -30.55 13.24 51.33
N GLU A 209 -30.25 13.84 52.48
CA GLU A 209 -29.14 14.80 52.61
C GLU A 209 -27.80 14.07 52.63
N ILE A 210 -26.91 14.45 51.72
CA ILE A 210 -25.55 13.95 51.65
C ILE A 210 -24.54 15.10 51.72
N LYS A 211 -23.33 14.79 52.19
CA LYS A 211 -22.20 15.72 52.21
C LYS A 211 -21.33 15.50 50.99
N ARG A 212 -21.35 16.42 50.03
CA ARG A 212 -20.63 16.31 48.76
C ARG A 212 -19.37 17.15 48.78
N LEU A 213 -18.24 16.50 48.55
CA LEU A 213 -16.98 17.16 48.20
C LEU A 213 -16.85 17.17 46.68
N THR A 214 -16.47 18.31 46.10
CA THR A 214 -16.11 18.43 44.68
C THR A 214 -14.74 19.11 44.58
N ILE A 215 -13.89 18.59 43.71
CA ILE A 215 -12.58 19.16 43.40
C ILE A 215 -12.53 19.41 41.90
N ASP A 216 -12.50 20.67 41.51
CA ASP A 216 -12.50 21.09 40.11
C ASP A 216 -11.21 21.87 39.77
N THR A 217 -10.97 22.03 38.48
CA THR A 217 -9.88 22.86 37.93
C THR A 217 -10.33 24.31 37.79
N ALA A 218 -9.40 25.26 37.93
CA ALA A 218 -9.64 26.70 37.76
C ALA A 218 -8.47 27.37 37.03
N GLU A 219 -8.66 28.62 36.57
CA GLU A 219 -7.55 29.45 36.07
C GLU A 219 -6.73 28.84 34.91
N GLY A 220 -7.40 28.11 34.00
CA GLY A 220 -6.80 27.61 32.75
C GLY A 220 -6.06 26.28 32.84
N VAL A 221 -5.99 25.65 34.01
CA VAL A 221 -5.61 24.23 34.12
C VAL A 221 -6.75 23.34 33.64
N THR A 222 -6.42 22.21 33.03
CA THR A 222 -7.41 21.45 32.25
C THR A 222 -7.73 20.09 32.86
N LYS A 223 -6.72 19.24 33.04
CA LYS A 223 -6.89 17.85 33.44
C LYS A 223 -6.48 17.63 34.87
N LEU A 224 -7.40 17.05 35.63
CA LEU A 224 -7.20 16.64 37.00
C LEU A 224 -7.51 15.14 37.13
N VAL A 225 -6.60 14.41 37.76
CA VAL A 225 -6.81 13.03 38.20
C VAL A 225 -6.53 12.94 39.69
N ILE A 226 -7.46 12.33 40.43
CA ILE A 226 -7.35 12.07 41.85
C ILE A 226 -7.29 10.56 42.07
N GLY A 227 -6.22 10.13 42.71
CA GLY A 227 -5.98 8.75 43.12
C GLY A 227 -5.57 8.67 44.58
N GLY A 228 -5.31 7.45 45.03
CA GLY A 228 -4.86 7.19 46.40
C GLY A 228 -3.92 5.99 46.46
N PRO A 229 -3.09 5.89 47.52
CA PRO A 229 -2.40 4.66 47.85
C PRO A 229 -3.34 3.45 47.90
N MET A 230 -2.83 2.26 47.60
CA MET A 230 -3.59 1.00 47.68
C MET A 230 -3.56 0.38 49.08
N ASP A 231 -3.28 1.19 50.10
CA ASP A 231 -3.21 0.78 51.50
C ASP A 231 -4.09 1.69 52.38
N ASP A 232 -4.14 1.39 53.67
CA ASP A 232 -4.95 2.13 54.63
C ASP A 232 -4.53 3.60 54.78
N SER A 233 -3.41 4.04 54.19
CA SER A 233 -3.04 5.45 54.20
C SER A 233 -3.85 6.30 53.21
N SER A 234 -4.71 5.71 52.37
CA SER A 234 -5.55 6.43 51.43
C SER A 234 -6.63 7.28 52.10
N ALA A 235 -6.75 8.54 51.69
CA ALA A 235 -7.83 9.43 52.09
C ALA A 235 -9.13 9.20 51.29
N LEU A 236 -9.03 8.57 50.12
CA LEU A 236 -10.13 8.47 49.17
C LEU A 236 -11.41 7.80 49.70
N PRO A 237 -11.35 6.70 50.50
CA PRO A 237 -12.55 6.08 51.03
C PRO A 237 -13.39 7.03 51.90
N ALA A 238 -12.74 7.80 52.77
CA ALA A 238 -13.42 8.77 53.64
C ALA A 238 -13.95 9.98 52.87
N LEU A 239 -13.28 10.39 51.79
CA LEU A 239 -13.75 11.46 50.90
C LEU A 239 -14.83 10.99 49.91
N GLY A 240 -15.05 9.68 49.81
CA GLY A 240 -15.97 9.07 48.84
C GLY A 240 -15.60 9.30 47.39
N ILE A 241 -14.32 9.54 47.08
CA ILE A 241 -13.82 9.77 45.72
C ILE A 241 -13.25 8.46 45.17
N ASP A 242 -13.64 8.07 43.96
CA ASP A 242 -13.10 6.87 43.30
C ASP A 242 -11.58 6.99 43.05
N ASN A 243 -10.85 5.89 43.20
CA ASN A 243 -9.43 5.88 42.85
C ASN A 243 -9.26 6.01 41.33
N GLY A 244 -8.60 7.09 40.90
CA GLY A 244 -8.46 7.44 39.48
C GLY A 244 -9.57 8.35 38.95
N ALA A 245 -10.38 8.97 39.82
CA ALA A 245 -11.38 9.94 39.42
C ALA A 245 -10.76 11.07 38.60
N THR A 246 -11.40 11.43 37.49
CA THR A 246 -10.86 12.37 36.49
C THR A 246 -11.96 13.28 35.96
N ASN A 247 -11.62 14.52 35.65
CA ASN A 247 -12.49 15.49 34.97
C ASN A 247 -12.33 15.47 33.44
N ARG A 248 -11.86 14.33 32.90
CA ARG A 248 -11.71 14.09 31.48
C ARG A 248 -12.12 12.66 31.17
N ILE A 249 -12.84 12.50 30.06
CA ILE A 249 -13.15 11.17 29.56
C ILE A 249 -11.91 10.51 28.93
N SER A 250 -11.97 9.19 28.77
CA SER A 250 -11.02 8.42 27.98
C SER A 250 -11.78 7.73 26.86
N LEU A 251 -11.37 7.94 25.61
CA LEU A 251 -11.96 7.25 24.47
C LEU A 251 -11.81 5.73 24.56
N LYS A 252 -10.83 5.23 25.32
CA LYS A 252 -10.59 3.80 25.52
C LYS A 252 -11.49 3.17 26.59
N SER A 253 -12.23 3.98 27.35
CA SER A 253 -13.21 3.45 28.29
C SER A 253 -14.38 2.82 27.55
N THR A 254 -14.95 1.76 28.13
CA THR A 254 -16.19 1.19 27.62
C THR A 254 -17.35 2.17 27.85
N LEU A 255 -18.41 2.05 27.07
CA LEU A 255 -19.61 2.89 27.21
C LEU A 255 -20.26 2.72 28.59
N GLU A 256 -20.14 1.55 29.24
CA GLU A 256 -20.65 1.34 30.60
C GLU A 256 -19.87 2.13 31.67
N PHE A 257 -18.55 2.29 31.50
CA PHE A 257 -17.67 2.85 32.53
C PHE A 257 -17.09 4.22 32.15
N ILE A 258 -17.54 4.81 31.05
CA ILE A 258 -17.10 6.14 30.65
C ILE A 258 -17.62 7.18 31.65
N SER A 259 -16.71 8.04 32.10
CA SER A 259 -16.95 9.08 33.11
C SER A 259 -17.70 10.29 32.52
N LEU A 260 -18.89 10.09 31.94
CA LEU A 260 -19.74 11.18 31.44
C LEU A 260 -20.52 11.86 32.57
N GLY A 261 -20.78 13.16 32.44
CA GLY A 261 -21.61 13.92 33.38
C GLY A 261 -23.06 13.46 33.37
N ASN A 262 -23.56 13.06 32.20
CA ASN A 262 -24.85 12.42 32.00
C ASN A 262 -24.60 10.94 31.63
N PRO A 263 -25.06 9.97 32.44
CA PRO A 263 -24.89 8.55 32.13
C PRO A 263 -25.59 8.14 30.84
N LEU A 264 -25.07 7.11 30.17
CA LEU A 264 -25.72 6.51 28.99
C LEU A 264 -26.87 5.59 29.40
N ASP A 265 -28.00 5.71 28.70
CA ASP A 265 -29.19 4.90 28.90
C ASP A 265 -29.17 3.69 27.97
N PHE A 266 -28.86 2.53 28.53
CA PHE A 266 -28.85 1.26 27.82
C PHE A 266 -30.24 0.60 27.85
N ASN A 267 -30.64 0.00 26.73
CA ASN A 267 -31.86 -0.81 26.68
C ASN A 267 -31.72 -2.13 27.49
N GLU A 268 -32.79 -2.92 27.57
CA GLU A 268 -32.80 -4.20 28.31
C GLU A 268 -31.72 -5.20 27.86
N THR A 269 -31.21 -5.06 26.63
CA THR A 269 -30.14 -5.91 26.08
C THR A 269 -28.73 -5.32 26.29
N GLY A 270 -28.60 -4.19 26.99
CA GLY A 270 -27.31 -3.55 27.25
C GLY A 270 -26.75 -2.74 26.08
N LYS A 271 -27.63 -2.23 25.20
CA LYS A 271 -27.22 -1.53 23.98
C LYS A 271 -27.74 -0.10 23.91
N ILE A 272 -27.02 0.73 23.16
CA ILE A 272 -27.46 2.04 22.69
C ILE A 272 -27.62 2.03 21.16
N ALA A 273 -28.55 2.82 20.65
CA ALA A 273 -28.75 3.00 19.22
C ALA A 273 -29.07 4.45 18.90
N PHE A 274 -28.52 4.97 17.81
CA PHE A 274 -28.77 6.33 17.33
C PHE A 274 -28.64 6.35 15.80
N THR A 275 -29.03 7.45 15.16
CA THR A 275 -28.85 7.66 13.73
C THR A 275 -28.05 8.90 13.41
N ILE A 276 -27.23 8.79 12.37
CA ILE A 276 -26.54 9.91 11.72
C ILE A 276 -26.89 9.87 10.24
N ASN A 277 -27.43 10.96 9.70
CA ASN A 277 -27.88 11.06 8.30
C ASN A 277 -28.76 9.87 7.88
N GLY A 278 -29.70 9.49 8.75
CA GLY A 278 -30.64 8.37 8.54
C GLY A 278 -30.07 6.96 8.71
N LYS A 279 -28.74 6.80 8.84
CA LYS A 279 -28.11 5.49 9.08
C LYS A 279 -28.06 5.16 10.56
N THR A 280 -28.54 3.97 10.93
CA THR A 280 -28.55 3.49 12.33
C THR A 280 -27.20 2.93 12.74
N PHE A 281 -26.75 3.34 13.91
CA PHE A 281 -25.62 2.79 14.64
C PHE A 281 -26.13 2.14 15.91
N GLU A 282 -25.56 0.99 16.25
CA GLU A 282 -25.87 0.24 17.47
C GLU A 282 -24.56 -0.26 18.07
N PHE A 283 -24.44 -0.09 19.39
CA PHE A 283 -23.25 -0.46 20.17
C PHE A 283 -23.66 -1.10 21.51
N ASP A 284 -22.85 -2.05 21.96
CA ASP A 284 -22.99 -2.70 23.26
C ASP A 284 -22.28 -1.87 24.34
N LYS A 285 -22.75 -1.97 25.59
CA LYS A 285 -22.13 -1.28 26.74
C LYS A 285 -20.64 -1.60 26.93
N ASN A 286 -20.17 -2.75 26.43
CA ASN A 286 -18.77 -3.16 26.47
C ASN A 286 -17.92 -2.56 25.33
N ASP A 287 -18.53 -1.98 24.30
CA ASP A 287 -17.81 -1.26 23.26
C ASP A 287 -17.15 -0.01 23.84
N THR A 288 -16.10 0.49 23.21
CA THR A 288 -15.39 1.70 23.64
C THR A 288 -15.87 2.92 22.89
N LEU A 289 -15.80 4.11 23.50
CA LEU A 289 -16.14 5.35 22.78
C LEU A 289 -15.23 5.56 21.55
N GLN A 290 -13.97 5.10 21.61
CA GLN A 290 -13.06 5.07 20.48
C GLN A 290 -13.63 4.25 19.32
N SER A 291 -14.14 3.04 19.60
CA SER A 291 -14.74 2.20 18.56
C SER A 291 -16.00 2.83 17.95
N VAL A 292 -16.76 3.61 18.73
CA VAL A 292 -17.87 4.41 18.22
C VAL A 292 -17.37 5.48 17.25
N PHE A 293 -16.36 6.25 17.66
CA PHE A 293 -15.77 7.31 16.84
C PHE A 293 -15.15 6.77 15.58
N ASP A 294 -14.41 5.66 15.66
CA ASP A 294 -13.78 5.02 14.51
C ASP A 294 -14.84 4.53 13.52
N ARG A 295 -15.95 3.95 14.00
CA ARG A 295 -17.03 3.48 13.12
C ARG A 295 -17.73 4.64 12.42
N ILE A 296 -17.93 5.78 13.08
CA ILE A 296 -18.49 7.00 12.47
C ILE A 296 -17.51 7.61 11.47
N ASN A 297 -16.26 7.83 11.89
CA ASN A 297 -15.24 8.52 11.10
C ASN A 297 -14.81 7.74 9.85
N ASN A 298 -14.87 6.41 9.87
CA ASN A 298 -14.51 5.55 8.73
C ASN A 298 -15.70 5.16 7.85
N ASP A 299 -16.90 5.68 8.11
CA ASP A 299 -18.09 5.40 7.31
C ASP A 299 -18.31 6.48 6.24
N ASP A 300 -17.86 6.18 5.01
CA ASP A 300 -17.97 7.09 3.87
C ASP A 300 -19.42 7.30 3.39
N THR A 301 -20.38 6.49 3.85
CA THR A 301 -21.79 6.61 3.43
C THR A 301 -22.52 7.73 4.16
N ILE A 302 -22.13 8.05 5.40
CA ILE A 302 -22.76 9.12 6.19
C ILE A 302 -22.10 10.48 5.99
N ASN A 303 -20.86 10.54 5.49
CA ASN A 303 -20.11 11.78 5.26
C ASN A 303 -20.00 12.68 6.51
N VAL A 304 -19.77 12.11 7.69
CA VAL A 304 -19.63 12.85 8.96
C VAL A 304 -18.32 12.48 9.64
N SER A 305 -17.77 13.42 10.40
CA SER A 305 -16.67 13.20 11.33
C SER A 305 -17.07 13.61 12.75
N ILE A 306 -16.58 12.87 13.74
CA ILE A 306 -16.73 13.13 15.17
C ILE A 306 -15.34 13.18 15.82
N SER A 307 -15.14 14.15 16.71
CA SER A 307 -13.88 14.33 17.45
C SER A 307 -14.14 14.83 18.86
N TYR A 308 -13.24 14.50 19.78
CA TYR A 308 -13.23 14.98 21.15
C TYR A 308 -11.99 15.85 21.36
N ASP A 309 -12.19 17.03 21.94
CA ASP A 309 -11.11 17.92 22.36
C ASP A 309 -10.92 17.82 23.88
N GLU A 310 -9.76 17.31 24.31
CA GLU A 310 -9.44 17.17 25.73
C GLU A 310 -9.20 18.53 26.43
N ILE A 311 -8.90 19.60 25.70
CA ILE A 311 -8.69 20.92 26.30
C ILE A 311 -10.03 21.46 26.78
N THR A 312 -11.03 21.48 25.90
CA THR A 312 -12.38 22.00 26.21
C THR A 312 -13.30 20.95 26.84
N ASP A 313 -12.92 19.66 26.81
CA ASP A 313 -13.76 18.53 27.22
C ASP A 313 -15.07 18.45 26.39
N GLU A 314 -15.00 18.80 25.11
CA GLU A 314 -16.18 18.87 24.23
C GLU A 314 -16.04 17.94 23.03
N ILE A 315 -17.17 17.48 22.52
CA ILE A 315 -17.25 16.74 21.26
C ILE A 315 -17.75 17.67 20.16
N THR A 316 -17.14 17.55 18.99
CA THR A 316 -17.61 18.19 17.76
C THR A 316 -18.00 17.12 16.76
N ILE A 317 -19.20 17.25 16.19
CA ILE A 317 -19.66 16.49 15.04
C ILE A 317 -19.77 17.45 13.86
N LYS A 318 -19.22 17.06 12.71
CA LYS A 318 -19.10 17.91 11.53
C LYS A 318 -19.35 17.11 10.27
N SER A 319 -20.10 17.67 9.33
CA SER A 319 -20.21 17.09 7.99
C SER A 319 -18.88 17.20 7.26
N LYS A 320 -18.48 16.13 6.58
CA LYS A 320 -17.32 16.11 5.66
C LYS A 320 -17.64 16.84 4.36
N GLN A 321 -18.92 17.05 4.06
CA GLN A 321 -19.38 17.83 2.92
C GLN A 321 -19.63 19.28 3.35
N THR A 322 -19.22 20.22 2.50
CA THR A 322 -19.58 21.63 2.62
C THR A 322 -20.85 21.92 1.83
N GLY A 323 -21.38 23.14 1.97
CA GLY A 323 -22.52 23.60 1.20
C GLY A 323 -23.79 23.74 2.04
N ALA A 324 -24.75 24.46 1.50
CA ALA A 324 -26.07 24.59 2.08
C ALA A 324 -26.89 23.31 1.85
N GLY A 325 -27.69 22.93 2.84
CA GLY A 325 -28.55 21.75 2.82
C GLY A 325 -28.32 20.87 4.04
N SER A 326 -29.31 20.00 4.33
CA SER A 326 -29.31 19.07 5.47
C SER A 326 -28.24 17.99 5.28
N THR A 327 -26.99 18.34 5.58
CA THR A 327 -25.81 17.47 5.45
C THR A 327 -25.42 16.80 6.77
N LEU A 328 -26.13 17.13 7.85
CA LEU A 328 -25.98 16.57 9.18
C LEU A 328 -27.36 16.48 9.85
N GLU A 329 -27.81 15.26 10.13
CA GLU A 329 -29.00 14.96 10.90
C GLU A 329 -28.62 13.96 11.99
N LEU A 330 -29.00 14.25 13.23
CA LEU A 330 -28.72 13.43 14.41
C LEU A 330 -30.04 13.11 15.10
N ASP A 331 -30.21 11.84 15.50
CA ASP A 331 -31.39 11.40 16.25
C ASP A 331 -31.00 10.25 17.17
N ASP A 332 -31.29 10.39 18.46
CA ASP A 332 -30.96 9.41 19.50
C ASP A 332 -31.79 8.12 19.45
N LYS A 333 -32.81 8.02 18.58
CA LYS A 333 -33.64 6.81 18.37
C LYS A 333 -34.18 6.17 19.67
N GLY A 334 -34.49 6.99 20.66
CA GLY A 334 -35.00 6.54 21.96
C GLY A 334 -33.93 6.09 22.95
N SER A 335 -32.63 6.20 22.61
CA SER A 335 -31.53 6.25 23.57
C SER A 335 -31.28 7.70 24.04
N ASN A 336 -30.10 7.96 24.61
CA ASN A 336 -29.67 9.30 25.01
C ASN A 336 -28.22 9.61 24.60
N PHE A 337 -27.67 8.93 23.57
CA PHE A 337 -26.24 9.02 23.25
C PHE A 337 -25.76 10.47 23.02
N PHE A 338 -26.40 11.24 22.14
CA PHE A 338 -26.01 12.63 21.88
C PHE A 338 -26.27 13.53 23.11
N ALA A 339 -27.40 13.33 23.79
CA ALA A 339 -27.69 14.05 25.03
C ALA A 339 -26.65 13.79 26.15
N ALA A 340 -26.16 12.55 26.27
CA ALA A 340 -25.11 12.17 27.23
C ALA A 340 -23.77 12.83 26.91
N LEU A 341 -23.54 13.16 25.64
CA LEU A 341 -22.40 13.93 25.14
C LEU A 341 -22.64 15.45 25.15
N ASN A 342 -23.71 15.93 25.79
CA ASN A 342 -24.13 17.34 25.81
C ASN A 342 -24.33 17.96 24.41
N ILE A 343 -24.67 17.14 23.41
CA ILE A 343 -24.98 17.58 22.05
C ILE A 343 -26.50 17.76 21.96
N ASN A 344 -26.93 18.96 21.57
CA ASN A 344 -28.34 19.20 21.23
C ASN A 344 -28.55 18.93 19.73
N THR A 345 -29.30 17.87 19.41
CA THR A 345 -29.57 17.47 18.03
C THR A 345 -30.38 18.50 17.23
N ASP A 346 -31.07 19.42 17.91
CA ASP A 346 -31.86 20.49 17.28
C ASP A 346 -31.06 21.78 17.02
N GLU A 347 -29.84 21.91 17.57
CA GLU A 347 -28.99 23.11 17.45
C GLU A 347 -27.80 22.87 16.51
N ILE A 348 -28.07 22.26 15.36
CA ILE A 348 -27.07 22.07 14.31
C ILE A 348 -26.86 23.41 13.58
N THR A 349 -25.61 23.86 13.50
CA THR A 349 -25.23 24.99 12.63
C THR A 349 -25.13 24.49 11.20
N GLU A 350 -26.04 24.93 10.34
CA GLU A 350 -26.08 24.52 8.93
C GLU A 350 -24.85 24.99 8.13
N GLY A 351 -24.48 24.20 7.13
CA GLY A 351 -23.47 24.56 6.15
C GLY A 351 -23.95 25.70 5.23
N GLN A 352 -23.00 26.41 4.64
CA GLN A 352 -23.27 27.47 3.67
C GLN A 352 -22.62 27.14 2.33
N ASP A 353 -23.22 27.61 1.23
CA ASP A 353 -22.63 27.50 -0.10
C ASP A 353 -21.49 28.52 -0.31
N ALA A 354 -20.55 28.17 -1.18
CA ALA A 354 -19.61 29.12 -1.74
C ALA A 354 -20.33 30.03 -2.75
N VAL A 355 -20.05 31.31 -2.67
CA VAL A 355 -20.55 32.34 -3.58
C VAL A 355 -19.34 33.07 -4.18
N PHE A 356 -19.24 33.03 -5.49
CA PHE A 356 -18.12 33.63 -6.21
C PHE A 356 -18.56 34.04 -7.61
N SER A 357 -17.72 34.77 -8.34
CA SER A 357 -17.96 35.09 -9.75
C SER A 357 -16.75 34.74 -10.60
N ILE A 358 -17.02 34.36 -11.84
CA ILE A 358 -16.00 34.19 -12.89
C ILE A 358 -16.42 35.07 -14.07
N ASN A 359 -15.56 36.00 -14.50
CA ASN A 359 -15.86 36.98 -15.56
C ASN A 359 -17.22 37.66 -15.34
N ASP A 360 -17.43 38.18 -14.13
CA ASP A 360 -18.65 38.86 -13.66
C ASP A 360 -19.93 37.98 -13.60
N GLN A 361 -19.82 36.68 -13.91
CA GLN A 361 -20.95 35.74 -13.78
C GLN A 361 -20.95 35.15 -12.37
N LYS A 362 -22.01 35.45 -11.61
CA LYS A 362 -22.20 34.93 -10.25
C LYS A 362 -22.50 33.43 -10.27
N LEU A 363 -21.85 32.70 -9.39
CA LEU A 363 -21.92 31.25 -9.24
C LEU A 363 -22.11 30.90 -7.77
N ILE A 364 -22.94 29.88 -7.53
CA ILE A 364 -23.21 29.32 -6.20
C ILE A 364 -22.91 27.83 -6.27
N ARG A 365 -22.11 27.33 -5.34
CA ARG A 365 -21.67 25.92 -5.31
C ARG A 365 -21.55 25.44 -3.86
N GLY A 366 -21.91 24.19 -3.62
CA GLY A 366 -21.73 23.56 -2.31
C GLY A 366 -20.27 23.26 -1.92
N SER A 367 -19.29 23.53 -2.78
CA SER A 367 -17.87 23.25 -2.49
C SER A 367 -16.97 24.43 -2.79
N ASN A 368 -15.90 24.54 -2.01
CA ASN A 368 -14.78 25.44 -2.28
C ASN A 368 -13.86 24.94 -3.40
N THR A 369 -14.06 23.72 -3.90
CA THR A 369 -13.37 23.23 -5.10
C THR A 369 -14.39 22.98 -6.20
N VAL A 370 -14.26 23.68 -7.32
CA VAL A 370 -15.27 23.67 -8.38
C VAL A 370 -14.60 23.58 -9.75
N SER A 371 -15.03 22.61 -10.57
CA SER A 371 -14.61 22.48 -11.96
C SER A 371 -15.64 23.08 -12.93
N ILE A 372 -15.22 24.02 -13.76
CA ILE A 372 -16.06 24.71 -14.75
C ILE A 372 -15.26 24.82 -16.05
N ASN A 373 -15.83 24.35 -17.17
CA ASN A 373 -15.22 24.43 -18.50
C ASN A 373 -13.76 23.94 -18.54
N GLY A 374 -13.46 22.84 -17.85
CA GLY A 374 -12.11 22.26 -17.81
C GLY A 374 -11.13 22.93 -16.84
N VAL A 375 -11.50 24.03 -16.17
CA VAL A 375 -10.69 24.67 -15.12
C VAL A 375 -11.27 24.33 -13.75
N THR A 376 -10.43 23.84 -12.84
CA THR A 376 -10.79 23.57 -11.44
C THR A 376 -10.26 24.70 -10.58
N TYR A 377 -11.17 25.45 -9.96
CA TYR A 377 -10.89 26.54 -9.05
C TYR A 377 -10.96 26.03 -7.61
N THR A 378 -9.98 26.38 -6.78
CA THR A 378 -9.97 26.13 -5.35
C THR A 378 -9.99 27.47 -4.62
N LEU A 379 -11.04 27.70 -3.84
CA LEU A 379 -11.29 28.94 -3.12
C LEU A 379 -10.75 28.83 -1.69
N HIS A 380 -9.89 29.76 -1.28
CA HIS A 380 -9.19 29.73 0.01
C HIS A 380 -9.63 30.85 0.94
N LYS A 381 -9.92 32.04 0.39
CA LYS A 381 -10.29 33.22 1.18
C LYS A 381 -11.29 34.09 0.42
N VAL A 382 -12.18 34.75 1.16
CA VAL A 382 -13.09 35.79 0.66
C VAL A 382 -12.29 37.04 0.31
N HIS A 383 -12.57 37.63 -0.85
CA HIS A 383 -11.96 38.90 -1.26
C HIS A 383 -12.58 40.07 -0.49
N GLU A 384 -11.75 41.06 -0.12
CA GLU A 384 -12.20 42.25 0.59
C GLU A 384 -12.45 43.40 -0.40
N ASN A 385 -13.34 44.33 -0.06
CA ASN A 385 -13.54 45.61 -0.77
C ASN A 385 -13.75 45.55 -2.30
N GLY A 386 -14.25 44.43 -2.83
CA GLY A 386 -14.50 44.31 -4.27
C GLY A 386 -13.28 43.95 -5.11
N GLU A 387 -12.17 43.56 -4.48
CA GLU A 387 -11.00 43.02 -5.16
C GLU A 387 -11.34 41.77 -5.97
N GLU A 388 -10.56 41.54 -7.04
CA GLU A 388 -10.66 40.39 -7.92
C GLU A 388 -9.25 39.90 -8.29
N ASP A 389 -9.13 38.59 -8.48
CA ASP A 389 -7.91 37.96 -8.96
C ASP A 389 -8.08 37.49 -10.41
N THR A 390 -6.97 37.40 -11.14
CA THR A 390 -6.94 36.87 -12.50
C THR A 390 -6.26 35.51 -12.53
N ILE A 391 -6.89 34.57 -13.23
CA ILE A 391 -6.32 33.27 -13.58
C ILE A 391 -6.08 33.23 -15.08
N THR A 392 -4.82 33.12 -15.47
CA THR A 392 -4.40 32.99 -16.86
C THR A 392 -4.19 31.52 -17.17
N VAL A 393 -4.92 30.99 -18.15
CA VAL A 393 -4.79 29.61 -18.64
C VAL A 393 -4.07 29.63 -19.99
N THR A 394 -2.98 28.89 -20.11
CA THR A 394 -2.24 28.73 -21.37
C THR A 394 -1.93 27.26 -21.65
N GLN A 395 -1.70 26.92 -22.91
CA GLN A 395 -1.25 25.59 -23.28
C GLN A 395 0.24 25.46 -22.97
N ASP A 396 0.61 24.40 -22.24
CA ASP A 396 1.98 24.13 -21.83
C ASP A 396 2.68 23.20 -22.83
N ILE A 397 3.14 23.78 -23.94
CA ILE A 397 3.80 23.00 -25.01
C ILE A 397 5.10 22.35 -24.50
N ASP A 398 5.82 22.97 -23.57
CA ASP A 398 7.06 22.43 -23.02
C ASP A 398 6.83 21.11 -22.29
N THR A 399 5.83 21.06 -21.41
CA THR A 399 5.46 19.83 -20.69
C THR A 399 5.00 18.74 -21.66
N ALA A 400 4.23 19.09 -22.72
CA ALA A 400 3.80 18.11 -23.73
C ALA A 400 4.99 17.46 -24.46
N VAL A 401 5.96 18.28 -24.87
CA VAL A 401 7.17 17.81 -25.56
C VAL A 401 8.00 16.91 -24.65
N GLU A 402 8.17 17.30 -23.38
CA GLU A 402 8.94 16.51 -22.42
C GLU A 402 8.29 15.14 -22.12
N ASN A 403 6.96 15.11 -21.96
CA ASN A 403 6.21 13.86 -21.80
C ASN A 403 6.43 12.90 -22.98
N ILE A 404 6.30 13.42 -24.21
CA ILE A 404 6.47 12.64 -25.44
C ILE A 404 7.93 12.17 -25.60
N LYS A 405 8.90 13.04 -25.29
CA LYS A 405 10.32 12.72 -25.33
C LYS A 405 10.68 11.60 -24.35
N THR A 406 10.28 11.74 -23.08
CA THR A 406 10.50 10.72 -22.05
C THR A 406 9.88 9.39 -22.44
N PHE A 407 8.67 9.39 -23.02
CA PHE A 407 8.04 8.19 -23.56
C PHE A 407 8.88 7.54 -24.68
N ILE A 408 9.34 8.33 -25.65
CA ILE A 408 10.16 7.85 -26.78
C ILE A 408 11.47 7.22 -26.29
N GLU A 409 12.14 7.84 -25.33
CA GLU A 409 13.39 7.34 -24.77
C GLU A 409 13.21 5.96 -24.10
N GLU A 410 12.19 5.82 -23.26
CA GLU A 410 11.90 4.54 -22.59
C GLU A 410 11.39 3.48 -23.57
N TYR A 411 10.59 3.87 -24.56
CA TYR A 411 10.18 2.99 -25.65
C TYR A 411 11.40 2.47 -26.42
N ASN A 412 12.36 3.35 -26.74
CA ASN A 412 13.58 2.98 -27.44
C ASN A 412 14.45 2.01 -26.62
N LYS A 413 14.57 2.21 -25.30
CA LYS A 413 15.26 1.28 -24.40
C LYS A 413 14.59 -0.10 -24.40
N LEU A 414 13.26 -0.15 -24.35
CA LEU A 414 12.49 -1.38 -24.41
C LEU A 414 12.72 -2.13 -25.73
N ILE A 415 12.60 -1.43 -26.86
CA ILE A 415 12.82 -2.00 -28.20
C ILE A 415 14.27 -2.45 -28.38
N GLU A 416 15.24 -1.73 -27.84
CA GLU A 416 16.65 -2.10 -27.84
C GLU A 416 16.92 -3.37 -27.05
N ASN A 417 16.36 -3.48 -25.85
CA ASN A 417 16.48 -4.69 -25.02
C ASN A 417 15.92 -5.91 -25.76
N ILE A 418 14.66 -5.84 -26.22
CA ILE A 418 13.99 -6.98 -26.88
C ILE A 418 14.74 -7.38 -28.16
N ASN A 419 15.06 -6.42 -29.04
CA ASN A 419 15.77 -6.74 -30.28
C ASN A 419 17.22 -7.20 -30.03
N GLY A 420 17.88 -6.69 -28.99
CA GLY A 420 19.19 -7.15 -28.55
C GLY A 420 19.17 -8.65 -28.27
N LYS A 421 18.23 -9.11 -27.43
CA LYS A 421 18.08 -10.53 -27.07
C LYS A 421 17.72 -11.42 -28.28
N ILE A 422 16.95 -10.91 -29.25
CA ILE A 422 16.58 -11.66 -30.47
C ILE A 422 17.75 -11.77 -31.47
N LYS A 423 18.65 -10.79 -31.50
CA LYS A 423 19.77 -10.73 -32.47
C LYS A 423 21.07 -11.30 -31.94
N GLU A 424 21.21 -11.40 -30.63
CA GLU A 424 22.39 -11.91 -29.97
C GLU A 424 22.78 -13.30 -30.49
N SER A 425 24.06 -13.50 -30.80
CA SER A 425 24.57 -14.75 -31.32
C SER A 425 24.70 -15.79 -30.20
N TYR A 426 24.03 -16.93 -30.34
CA TYR A 426 24.21 -18.08 -29.45
C TYR A 426 25.53 -18.80 -29.74
N ASP A 427 26.45 -18.81 -28.77
CA ASP A 427 27.71 -19.55 -28.87
C ASP A 427 27.55 -20.99 -28.33
N ARG A 428 27.61 -21.95 -29.26
CA ARG A 428 27.45 -23.38 -28.94
C ARG A 428 28.65 -23.96 -28.16
N ASN A 429 29.77 -23.26 -28.11
CA ASN A 429 30.97 -23.72 -27.41
C ASN A 429 30.91 -23.49 -25.90
N TYR A 430 29.91 -22.75 -25.42
CA TYR A 430 29.70 -22.45 -24.00
C TYR A 430 28.38 -23.07 -23.52
N PRO A 431 28.27 -24.41 -23.42
CA PRO A 431 27.12 -25.03 -22.75
C PRO A 431 27.12 -24.72 -21.25
N PRO A 432 25.98 -24.84 -20.55
CA PRO A 432 25.95 -24.78 -19.09
C PRO A 432 26.97 -25.73 -18.46
N LEU A 433 27.71 -25.30 -17.44
CA LEU A 433 28.73 -26.12 -16.81
C LEU A 433 28.10 -27.24 -15.97
N THR A 434 28.70 -28.44 -16.01
CA THR A 434 28.35 -29.52 -15.10
C THR A 434 28.89 -29.25 -13.69
N ASP A 435 28.34 -29.94 -12.68
CA ASP A 435 28.82 -29.81 -11.30
C ASP A 435 30.32 -30.14 -11.17
N ALA A 436 30.80 -31.13 -11.94
CA ALA A 436 32.21 -31.51 -11.98
C ALA A 436 33.08 -30.40 -12.59
N GLN A 437 32.65 -29.80 -13.71
CA GLN A 437 33.39 -28.69 -14.33
C GLN A 437 33.43 -27.46 -13.43
N LYS A 438 32.34 -27.16 -12.72
CA LYS A 438 32.30 -26.07 -11.73
C LYS A 438 33.28 -26.30 -10.58
N ALA A 439 33.45 -27.54 -10.12
CA ALA A 439 34.39 -27.86 -9.05
C ALA A 439 35.87 -27.71 -9.45
N GLU A 440 36.17 -27.79 -10.74
CA GLU A 440 37.52 -27.68 -11.30
C GLU A 440 37.90 -26.25 -11.74
N MET A 441 36.93 -25.33 -11.77
CA MET A 441 37.10 -23.94 -12.23
C MET A 441 37.07 -22.94 -11.07
N LYS A 442 37.72 -21.78 -11.25
CA LYS A 442 37.61 -20.67 -10.29
C LYS A 442 36.28 -19.94 -10.44
N GLU A 443 35.80 -19.32 -9.36
CA GLU A 443 34.51 -18.61 -9.34
C GLU A 443 34.40 -17.53 -10.44
N ASP A 444 35.45 -16.71 -10.65
CA ASP A 444 35.49 -15.70 -11.72
C ASP A 444 35.41 -16.32 -13.13
N GLU A 445 35.95 -17.52 -13.31
CA GLU A 445 35.92 -18.24 -14.59
C GLU A 445 34.54 -18.84 -14.84
N ILE A 446 33.92 -19.39 -13.80
CA ILE A 446 32.52 -19.87 -13.84
C ILE A 446 31.59 -18.72 -14.21
N LYS A 447 31.73 -17.56 -13.57
CA LYS A 447 30.90 -16.39 -13.86
C LYS A 447 31.02 -15.94 -15.32
N LYS A 448 32.24 -15.77 -15.82
CA LYS A 448 32.48 -15.39 -17.23
C LYS A 448 31.95 -16.44 -18.20
N TRP A 449 32.02 -17.73 -17.83
CA TRP A 449 31.48 -18.81 -18.63
C TRP A 449 29.96 -18.77 -18.68
N GLU A 450 29.29 -18.63 -17.53
CA GLU A 450 27.83 -18.55 -17.45
C GLU A 450 27.29 -17.30 -18.15
N GLU A 451 27.97 -16.15 -18.03
CA GLU A 451 27.65 -14.93 -18.79
C GLU A 451 27.64 -15.20 -20.30
N LYS A 452 28.68 -15.86 -20.83
CA LYS A 452 28.73 -16.28 -22.24
C LYS A 452 27.66 -17.32 -22.59
N ALA A 453 27.42 -18.29 -21.72
CA ALA A 453 26.46 -19.37 -21.94
C ALA A 453 25.01 -18.86 -21.96
N LYS A 454 24.72 -17.73 -21.27
CA LYS A 454 23.42 -17.06 -21.27
C LYS A 454 23.18 -16.17 -22.51
N THR A 455 24.17 -15.97 -23.38
CA THR A 455 24.01 -15.15 -24.59
C THR A 455 23.18 -15.87 -25.65
N GLY A 456 22.29 -15.15 -26.35
CA GLY A 456 21.60 -15.65 -27.54
C GLY A 456 20.51 -16.71 -27.27
N LEU A 457 20.07 -16.88 -26.03
CA LEU A 457 19.03 -17.87 -25.65
C LEU A 457 17.66 -17.60 -26.30
N LEU A 458 17.39 -16.33 -26.62
CA LEU A 458 16.17 -15.87 -27.26
C LEU A 458 16.39 -15.50 -28.74
N ARG A 459 17.51 -15.94 -29.32
CA ARG A 459 17.83 -15.66 -30.72
C ARG A 459 16.73 -16.17 -31.64
N ASN A 460 16.27 -15.32 -32.55
CA ASN A 460 15.19 -15.61 -33.50
C ASN A 460 13.89 -16.10 -32.83
N ASP A 461 13.60 -15.66 -31.61
CA ASP A 461 12.35 -16.03 -30.95
C ASP A 461 11.14 -15.43 -31.68
N SER A 462 10.21 -16.29 -32.12
CA SER A 462 9.07 -15.87 -32.94
C SER A 462 8.05 -15.04 -32.16
N LEU A 463 7.87 -15.30 -30.86
CA LEU A 463 6.92 -14.56 -30.03
C LEU A 463 7.35 -13.10 -29.88
N LEU A 464 8.63 -12.88 -29.57
CA LEU A 464 9.20 -11.55 -29.41
C LEU A 464 9.36 -10.81 -30.75
N GLN A 465 9.66 -11.52 -31.85
CA GLN A 465 9.64 -10.93 -33.19
C GLN A 465 8.25 -10.44 -33.60
N ASN A 466 7.21 -11.22 -33.29
CA ASN A 466 5.82 -10.83 -33.56
C ASN A 466 5.42 -9.61 -32.72
N LEU A 467 5.86 -9.53 -31.45
CA LEU A 467 5.61 -8.38 -30.58
C LEU A 467 6.21 -7.10 -31.17
N THR A 468 7.51 -7.10 -31.47
CA THR A 468 8.20 -5.91 -31.99
C THR A 468 7.67 -5.52 -33.37
N LEU A 469 7.30 -6.49 -34.21
CA LEU A 469 6.64 -6.22 -35.49
C LEU A 469 5.26 -5.58 -35.30
N ALA A 470 4.44 -6.09 -34.38
CA ALA A 470 3.10 -5.54 -34.10
C ALA A 470 3.19 -4.11 -33.56
N MET A 471 4.10 -3.85 -32.60
CA MET A 471 4.34 -2.50 -32.09
C MET A 471 4.82 -1.56 -33.18
N ARG A 472 5.75 -2.02 -34.04
CA ARG A 472 6.22 -1.23 -35.18
C ARG A 472 5.08 -0.90 -36.14
N ARG A 473 4.22 -1.86 -36.46
CA ARG A 473 3.01 -1.67 -37.29
C ARG A 473 2.09 -0.60 -36.74
N ALA A 474 1.81 -0.66 -35.44
CA ALA A 474 0.96 0.32 -34.77
C ALA A 474 1.44 1.77 -34.92
N LEU A 475 2.75 1.98 -35.06
CA LEU A 475 3.35 3.32 -35.17
C LEU A 475 3.30 3.91 -36.59
N TYR A 476 3.27 3.10 -37.64
CA TYR A 476 3.28 3.61 -39.02
C TYR A 476 1.93 3.45 -39.74
N GLU A 477 1.06 2.55 -39.31
CA GLU A 477 -0.26 2.39 -39.91
C GLU A 477 -1.15 3.60 -39.54
N ASN A 478 -1.87 4.13 -40.54
CA ASN A 478 -2.70 5.32 -40.37
C ASN A 478 -3.80 5.12 -39.30
N VAL A 479 -4.16 6.21 -38.63
CA VAL A 479 -5.33 6.26 -37.73
C VAL A 479 -6.52 6.79 -38.52
N GLU A 480 -7.62 6.04 -38.50
CA GLU A 480 -8.82 6.41 -39.25
C GLU A 480 -9.40 7.73 -38.73
N GLY A 481 -9.70 8.65 -39.65
CA GLY A 481 -10.21 9.99 -39.30
C GLY A 481 -9.15 10.95 -38.73
N VAL A 482 -7.86 10.68 -38.95
CA VAL A 482 -6.74 11.59 -38.66
C VAL A 482 -5.96 11.83 -39.97
N SER A 483 -5.67 13.08 -40.33
CA SER A 483 -5.01 13.39 -41.61
C SER A 483 -3.48 13.45 -41.54
N ILE A 484 -2.93 13.53 -40.32
CA ILE A 484 -1.49 13.57 -40.04
C ILE A 484 -0.95 12.22 -39.58
N THR A 485 0.35 12.01 -39.76
CA THR A 485 1.10 10.84 -39.32
C THR A 485 2.10 11.20 -38.22
N LEU A 486 2.75 10.20 -37.60
CA LEU A 486 3.84 10.44 -36.65
C LEU A 486 4.98 11.28 -37.26
N ALA A 487 5.28 11.07 -38.54
CA ALA A 487 6.34 11.80 -39.22
C ALA A 487 6.02 13.30 -39.36
N ASP A 488 4.75 13.64 -39.57
CA ASP A 488 4.27 15.02 -39.70
C ASP A 488 4.40 15.79 -38.37
N ILE A 489 4.33 15.09 -37.23
CA ILE A 489 4.56 15.65 -35.89
C ILE A 489 6.02 15.54 -35.43
N GLY A 490 6.94 15.18 -36.33
CA GLY A 490 8.37 15.10 -36.03
C GLY A 490 8.84 13.80 -35.38
N ILE A 491 8.00 12.76 -35.33
CA ILE A 491 8.35 11.44 -34.78
C ILE A 491 8.55 10.46 -35.95
N SER A 492 9.77 9.98 -36.15
CA SER A 492 10.09 9.12 -37.30
C SER A 492 11.03 7.97 -36.95
N SER A 493 11.11 6.97 -37.83
CA SER A 493 12.13 5.93 -37.81
C SER A 493 13.10 6.18 -38.97
N ARG A 494 14.42 6.10 -38.74
CA ARG A 494 15.43 6.45 -39.76
C ARG A 494 15.67 5.33 -40.76
N SER A 495 15.61 4.07 -40.32
CA SER A 495 15.86 2.92 -41.18
C SER A 495 15.11 1.67 -40.73
N TYR A 496 14.88 0.74 -41.67
CA TYR A 496 14.42 -0.61 -41.33
C TYR A 496 15.37 -1.33 -40.36
N THR A 497 16.66 -1.03 -40.43
CA THR A 497 17.70 -1.59 -39.55
C THR A 497 17.61 -1.12 -38.11
N ASP A 498 16.87 -0.05 -37.83
CA ASP A 498 16.68 0.50 -36.48
C ASP A 498 15.60 -0.25 -35.70
N ASN A 499 14.97 -1.26 -36.30
CA ASN A 499 14.05 -2.22 -35.66
C ASN A 499 12.90 -1.57 -34.89
N GLY A 500 12.42 -0.43 -35.39
CA GLY A 500 11.29 0.29 -34.80
C GLY A 500 11.67 1.31 -33.73
N LYS A 501 12.96 1.67 -33.56
CA LYS A 501 13.35 2.85 -32.78
C LYS A 501 12.78 4.13 -33.39
N LEU A 502 12.43 5.07 -32.51
CA LEU A 502 11.83 6.37 -32.80
C LEU A 502 12.83 7.51 -32.55
N TYR A 503 12.76 8.54 -33.39
CA TYR A 503 13.56 9.76 -33.29
C TYR A 503 12.63 10.96 -33.30
N LEU A 504 12.90 11.91 -32.41
CA LEU A 504 12.07 13.09 -32.20
C LEU A 504 12.75 14.34 -32.76
N ASP A 505 12.00 15.10 -33.56
CA ASP A 505 12.25 16.49 -33.92
C ASP A 505 11.37 17.39 -33.03
N GLU A 506 11.95 17.91 -31.96
CA GLU A 506 11.24 18.75 -30.97
C GLU A 506 10.66 20.02 -31.62
N THR A 507 11.30 20.57 -32.66
CA THR A 507 10.85 21.81 -33.30
C THR A 507 9.56 21.56 -34.06
N LYS A 508 9.50 20.49 -34.86
CA LYS A 508 8.28 20.10 -35.57
C LYS A 508 7.15 19.69 -34.62
N LEU A 509 7.48 18.97 -33.55
CA LEU A 509 6.48 18.57 -32.56
C LEU A 509 5.84 19.81 -31.91
N ARG A 510 6.66 20.79 -31.48
CA ARG A 510 6.18 22.06 -30.93
C ARG A 510 5.27 22.80 -31.89
N GLU A 511 5.66 22.88 -33.16
CA GLU A 511 4.88 23.55 -34.20
C GLU A 511 3.50 22.88 -34.39
N GLN A 512 3.44 21.55 -34.44
CA GLN A 512 2.17 20.82 -34.61
C GLN A 512 1.29 20.88 -33.36
N LEU A 513 1.87 20.81 -32.16
CA LEU A 513 1.13 20.96 -30.90
C LEU A 513 0.49 22.35 -30.77
N ALA A 514 1.14 23.40 -31.29
CA ALA A 514 0.59 24.75 -31.31
C ALA A 514 -0.51 24.92 -32.37
N LYS A 515 -0.32 24.35 -33.57
CA LYS A 515 -1.24 24.55 -34.71
C LYS A 515 -2.46 23.64 -34.69
N ARG A 516 -2.28 22.38 -34.28
CA ARG A 516 -3.28 21.31 -34.41
C ARG A 516 -3.32 20.38 -33.18
N PRO A 517 -3.44 20.92 -31.95
CA PRO A 517 -3.35 20.12 -30.72
C PRO A 517 -4.31 18.93 -30.69
N GLU A 518 -5.59 19.15 -31.04
CA GLU A 518 -6.61 18.09 -31.03
C GLU A 518 -6.33 16.99 -32.07
N GLU A 519 -5.75 17.33 -33.22
CA GLU A 519 -5.39 16.34 -34.23
C GLU A 519 -4.20 15.49 -33.78
N VAL A 520 -3.20 16.10 -33.13
CA VAL A 520 -2.06 15.41 -32.52
C VAL A 520 -2.53 14.48 -31.39
N THR A 521 -3.46 14.95 -30.55
CA THR A 521 -4.11 14.12 -29.51
C THR A 521 -4.78 12.92 -30.14
N LYS A 522 -5.67 13.11 -31.12
CA LYS A 522 -6.37 11.99 -31.78
C LYS A 522 -5.41 10.97 -32.39
N LEU A 523 -4.29 11.43 -32.98
CA LEU A 523 -3.23 10.55 -33.49
C LEU A 523 -2.57 9.71 -32.38
N LEU A 524 -2.21 10.34 -31.26
CA LEU A 524 -1.44 9.70 -30.20
C LEU A 524 -2.30 8.85 -29.26
N ASN A 525 -3.34 9.43 -28.68
CA ASN A 525 -4.13 8.83 -27.60
C ASN A 525 -5.64 8.78 -27.88
N GLY A 526 -6.06 9.05 -29.13
CA GLY A 526 -7.47 8.90 -29.52
C GLY A 526 -8.04 7.53 -29.17
N VAL A 527 -9.29 7.50 -28.72
CA VAL A 527 -9.98 6.27 -28.30
C VAL A 527 -11.10 5.98 -29.29
N SER A 528 -11.24 4.71 -29.68
CA SER A 528 -12.36 4.27 -30.50
C SER A 528 -13.70 4.50 -29.80
N GLU A 529 -14.60 5.27 -30.42
CA GLU A 529 -15.95 5.52 -29.88
C GLU A 529 -16.81 4.25 -29.80
N GLN A 530 -16.65 3.34 -30.77
CA GLN A 530 -17.41 2.10 -30.84
C GLN A 530 -16.90 1.04 -29.85
N VAL A 531 -15.59 1.02 -29.60
CA VAL A 531 -14.94 0.06 -28.67
C VAL A 531 -13.95 0.80 -27.77
N PRO A 532 -14.44 1.55 -26.75
CA PRO A 532 -13.60 2.45 -25.96
C PRO A 532 -12.62 1.75 -25.02
N SER A 533 -13.00 0.58 -24.51
CA SER A 533 -12.20 -0.21 -23.59
C SER A 533 -11.62 -1.43 -24.28
N TYR A 534 -10.37 -1.75 -23.97
CA TYR A 534 -9.73 -2.97 -24.42
C TYR A 534 -10.09 -4.15 -23.52
N ASP A 535 -10.39 -5.28 -24.14
CA ASP A 535 -10.49 -6.58 -23.49
C ASP A 535 -9.87 -7.65 -24.40
N ARG A 536 -9.19 -8.65 -23.83
CA ARG A 536 -8.55 -9.72 -24.61
C ARG A 536 -9.58 -10.63 -25.27
N ASP A 537 -10.81 -10.67 -24.79
CA ASP A 537 -11.92 -11.46 -25.32
C ASP A 537 -12.71 -10.78 -26.44
N LEU A 538 -12.31 -9.56 -26.85
CA LEU A 538 -12.89 -8.88 -28.02
C LEU A 538 -12.82 -9.76 -29.28
N THR A 539 -13.92 -9.76 -30.04
CA THR A 539 -13.97 -10.45 -31.35
C THR A 539 -12.99 -9.84 -32.34
N GLN A 540 -12.62 -10.60 -33.39
CA GLN A 540 -11.72 -10.10 -34.43
C GLN A 540 -12.23 -8.80 -35.07
N GLY A 541 -13.54 -8.71 -35.34
CA GLY A 541 -14.16 -7.50 -35.88
C GLY A 541 -14.04 -6.30 -34.95
N GLN A 542 -14.32 -6.49 -33.65
CA GLN A 542 -14.16 -5.43 -32.64
C GLN A 542 -12.69 -4.99 -32.49
N ARG A 543 -11.74 -5.94 -32.53
CA ARG A 543 -10.30 -5.64 -32.49
C ARG A 543 -9.88 -4.82 -33.71
N THR A 544 -10.37 -5.13 -34.91
CA THR A 544 -10.09 -4.33 -36.12
C THR A 544 -10.67 -2.91 -36.02
N ILE A 545 -11.93 -2.78 -35.60
CA ILE A 545 -12.57 -1.46 -35.41
C ILE A 545 -11.76 -0.62 -34.41
N ARG A 546 -11.44 -1.20 -33.25
CA ARG A 546 -10.66 -0.55 -32.20
C ARG A 546 -9.28 -0.16 -32.69
N TYR A 547 -8.57 -1.04 -33.39
CA TYR A 547 -7.24 -0.77 -33.91
C TYR A 547 -7.27 0.41 -34.88
N ASN A 548 -8.15 0.38 -35.88
CA ASN A 548 -8.22 1.43 -36.90
C ASN A 548 -8.60 2.81 -36.30
N ASN A 549 -9.49 2.83 -35.31
CA ASN A 549 -10.05 4.06 -34.72
C ASN A 549 -9.38 4.51 -33.41
N SER A 550 -8.34 3.83 -32.95
CA SER A 550 -7.55 4.23 -31.78
C SER A 550 -6.21 4.84 -32.18
N GLY A 551 -5.72 5.79 -31.39
CA GLY A 551 -4.42 6.42 -31.53
C GLY A 551 -3.27 5.43 -31.29
N VAL A 552 -2.07 5.80 -31.75
CA VAL A 552 -0.92 4.89 -31.79
C VAL A 552 -0.50 4.38 -30.40
N LEU A 553 -0.61 5.20 -29.36
CA LEU A 553 -0.24 4.82 -28.00
C LEU A 553 -1.24 3.83 -27.39
N VAL A 554 -2.52 4.00 -27.71
CA VAL A 554 -3.58 3.06 -27.33
C VAL A 554 -3.35 1.71 -28.00
N ARG A 555 -3.02 1.69 -29.31
CA ARG A 555 -2.68 0.46 -30.03
C ARG A 555 -1.48 -0.25 -29.42
N VAL A 556 -0.42 0.49 -29.08
CA VAL A 556 0.77 -0.07 -28.42
C VAL A 556 0.42 -0.64 -27.04
N SER A 557 -0.39 0.07 -26.25
CA SER A 557 -0.88 -0.42 -24.95
C SER A 557 -1.65 -1.75 -25.09
N ASP A 558 -2.60 -1.82 -26.04
CA ASP A 558 -3.38 -3.03 -26.32
C ASP A 558 -2.49 -4.21 -26.72
N ILE A 559 -1.47 -3.98 -27.57
CA ILE A 559 -0.50 -5.00 -27.99
C ILE A 559 0.31 -5.49 -26.80
N ILE A 560 0.82 -4.59 -25.94
CA ILE A 560 1.56 -4.99 -24.76
C ILE A 560 0.65 -5.85 -23.85
N GLU A 561 -0.60 -5.43 -23.65
CA GLU A 561 -1.56 -6.16 -22.81
C GLU A 561 -1.79 -7.60 -23.27
N ASP A 562 -1.88 -7.87 -24.57
CA ASP A 562 -1.99 -9.23 -25.11
C ASP A 562 -0.83 -10.16 -24.67
N TYR A 563 0.35 -9.60 -24.42
CA TYR A 563 1.56 -10.35 -24.07
C TYR A 563 1.76 -10.48 -22.56
N ILE A 564 1.40 -9.47 -21.76
CA ILE A 564 1.73 -9.42 -20.33
C ILE A 564 0.54 -9.52 -19.37
N SER A 565 -0.71 -9.58 -19.86
CA SER A 565 -1.88 -9.57 -18.98
C SER A 565 -1.87 -10.71 -17.95
N THR A 566 -2.03 -10.36 -16.67
CA THR A 566 -2.17 -11.32 -15.56
C THR A 566 -3.59 -11.87 -15.45
N LYS A 567 -4.56 -11.21 -16.09
CA LYS A 567 -5.96 -11.62 -16.14
C LYS A 567 -6.13 -12.75 -17.16
N ARG A 568 -6.90 -13.77 -16.78
CA ARG A 568 -7.28 -14.86 -17.67
C ARG A 568 -8.38 -14.38 -18.61
N ASN A 569 -8.25 -14.72 -19.88
CA ASN A 569 -9.31 -14.55 -20.86
C ASN A 569 -10.37 -15.67 -20.71
N LYS A 570 -11.42 -15.66 -21.53
CA LYS A 570 -12.50 -16.68 -21.52
C LYS A 570 -12.00 -18.12 -21.67
N ASP A 571 -10.86 -18.31 -22.33
CA ASP A 571 -10.23 -19.62 -22.55
C ASP A 571 -9.29 -20.03 -21.40
N GLY A 572 -9.22 -19.25 -20.33
CA GLY A 572 -8.38 -19.50 -19.16
C GLY A 572 -6.91 -19.07 -19.33
N ASN A 573 -6.55 -18.47 -20.46
CA ASN A 573 -5.17 -18.13 -20.83
C ASN A 573 -4.79 -16.71 -20.36
N LYS A 574 -3.60 -16.58 -19.77
CA LYS A 574 -2.96 -15.28 -19.48
C LYS A 574 -2.27 -14.71 -20.73
N GLY A 575 -1.59 -13.58 -20.59
CA GLY A 575 -0.77 -12.99 -21.65
C GLY A 575 0.25 -13.97 -22.21
N LEU A 576 0.59 -13.83 -23.49
CA LEU A 576 1.41 -14.81 -24.22
C LEU A 576 2.77 -15.09 -23.57
N LEU A 577 3.44 -14.07 -23.01
CA LEU A 577 4.72 -14.26 -22.30
C LEU A 577 4.54 -14.95 -20.96
N LEU A 578 3.44 -14.68 -20.25
CA LEU A 578 3.13 -15.34 -18.98
C LEU A 578 2.77 -16.80 -19.21
N GLN A 579 2.08 -17.13 -20.30
CA GLN A 579 1.85 -18.52 -20.71
C GLN A 579 3.17 -19.24 -21.06
N LYS A 580 4.15 -18.50 -21.60
CA LYS A 580 5.45 -19.05 -21.96
C LYS A 580 6.34 -19.29 -20.73
N ALA A 581 6.53 -18.29 -19.88
CA ALA A 581 7.55 -18.28 -18.83
C ALA A 581 7.05 -17.90 -17.43
N GLY A 582 5.82 -17.40 -17.31
CA GLY A 582 5.27 -16.87 -16.06
C GLY A 582 5.98 -15.60 -15.56
N ILE A 583 5.62 -15.17 -14.35
CA ILE A 583 6.30 -14.09 -13.60
C ILE A 583 6.22 -14.38 -12.10
N GLU A 584 7.20 -13.93 -11.31
CA GLU A 584 7.36 -14.31 -9.90
C GLU A 584 6.20 -13.90 -8.98
N SER A 585 5.58 -12.74 -9.25
CA SER A 585 4.51 -12.18 -8.40
C SER A 585 3.10 -12.68 -8.76
N ASP A 586 2.98 -13.75 -9.56
CA ASP A 586 1.72 -14.24 -10.10
C ASP A 586 1.67 -15.78 -10.10
N SER A 587 0.46 -16.37 -10.04
CA SER A 587 0.25 -17.82 -10.12
C SER A 587 0.88 -18.50 -11.36
N SER A 588 1.14 -17.74 -12.42
CA SER A 588 1.83 -18.20 -13.63
C SER A 588 3.29 -18.58 -13.40
N VAL A 589 3.89 -18.24 -12.26
CA VAL A 589 5.26 -18.64 -11.91
C VAL A 589 5.50 -20.15 -12.08
N THR A 590 4.51 -20.97 -11.73
CA THR A 590 4.51 -22.44 -11.90
C THR A 590 3.52 -22.94 -12.95
N GLN A 591 2.63 -22.09 -13.47
CA GLN A 591 1.63 -22.47 -14.47
C GLN A 591 2.00 -21.91 -15.84
N ASN A 592 3.06 -22.46 -16.46
CA ASN A 592 3.56 -22.02 -17.76
C ASN A 592 4.34 -23.13 -18.48
N LEU A 593 4.47 -22.99 -19.81
CA LEU A 593 5.10 -24.00 -20.67
C LEU A 593 6.55 -24.32 -20.31
N LEU A 594 7.37 -23.32 -19.96
CA LEU A 594 8.77 -23.56 -19.60
C LEU A 594 8.91 -24.23 -18.23
N TYR A 595 7.99 -23.96 -17.29
CA TYR A 595 7.95 -24.66 -16.00
C TYR A 595 7.57 -26.14 -16.19
N ASP A 596 6.59 -26.44 -17.04
CA ASP A 596 6.23 -27.83 -17.36
C ASP A 596 7.42 -28.58 -17.99
N GLN A 597 8.22 -27.90 -18.82
CA GLN A 597 9.46 -28.46 -19.38
C GLN A 597 10.52 -28.70 -18.30
N LEU A 598 10.69 -27.78 -17.35
CA LEU A 598 11.59 -27.97 -16.22
C LEU A 598 11.18 -29.18 -15.38
N GLU A 599 9.88 -29.35 -15.12
CA GLU A 599 9.35 -30.49 -14.38
C GLU A 599 9.59 -31.83 -15.11
N ASP A 600 9.46 -31.87 -16.45
CA ASP A 600 9.82 -33.05 -17.25
C ASP A 600 11.31 -33.39 -17.13
N TYR A 601 12.19 -32.37 -17.24
CA TYR A 601 13.62 -32.58 -17.06
C TYR A 601 13.95 -33.06 -15.64
N ASP A 602 13.31 -32.52 -14.61
CA ASP A 602 13.48 -32.95 -13.22
C ASP A 602 13.06 -34.42 -13.03
N LYS A 603 11.93 -34.84 -13.60
CA LYS A 603 11.50 -36.25 -13.59
C LYS A 603 12.51 -37.17 -14.27
N ARG A 604 13.06 -36.75 -15.41
CA ARG A 604 14.05 -37.53 -16.17
C ARG A 604 15.39 -37.60 -15.45
N ILE A 605 15.82 -36.51 -14.83
CA ILE A 605 17.03 -36.45 -14.00
C ILE A 605 16.90 -37.42 -12.83
N ASN A 606 15.76 -37.39 -12.11
CA ASN A 606 15.50 -38.29 -10.99
C ASN A 606 15.51 -39.76 -11.43
N SER A 607 14.82 -40.10 -12.52
CA SER A 607 14.82 -41.47 -13.06
C SER A 607 16.23 -41.94 -13.48
N MET A 608 17.05 -41.05 -14.05
CA MET A 608 18.43 -41.36 -14.41
C MET A 608 19.31 -41.55 -13.17
N MET A 609 19.14 -40.71 -12.15
CA MET A 609 19.84 -40.86 -10.88
C MET A 609 19.53 -42.20 -10.21
N GLU A 610 18.27 -42.62 -10.16
CA GLU A 610 17.89 -43.93 -9.62
C GLU A 610 18.56 -45.09 -10.39
N LYS A 611 18.63 -44.99 -11.72
CA LYS A 611 19.33 -45.98 -12.56
C LYS A 611 20.82 -46.03 -12.24
N LEU A 612 21.45 -44.87 -12.06
CA LEU A 612 22.86 -44.77 -11.72
C LEU A 612 23.15 -45.35 -10.33
N ILE A 613 22.31 -45.09 -9.33
CA ILE A 613 22.42 -45.69 -8.00
C ILE A 613 22.33 -47.21 -8.08
N LYS A 614 21.36 -47.76 -8.84
CA LYS A 614 21.24 -49.21 -9.04
C LYS A 614 22.49 -49.80 -9.70
N LYS A 615 23.06 -49.10 -10.68
CA LYS A 615 24.25 -49.54 -11.41
C LYS A 615 25.52 -49.48 -10.56
N GLU A 616 25.67 -48.42 -9.76
CA GLU A 616 26.73 -48.28 -8.77
C GLU A 616 26.69 -49.43 -7.75
N ASN A 617 25.51 -49.72 -7.19
CA ASN A 617 25.31 -50.86 -6.29
C ASN A 617 25.64 -52.20 -6.97
N GLN A 618 25.32 -52.38 -8.25
CA GLN A 618 25.71 -53.57 -9.01
C GLN A 618 27.24 -53.69 -9.13
N TYR A 619 27.95 -52.60 -9.42
CA TYR A 619 29.40 -52.61 -9.44
C TYR A 619 29.97 -52.96 -8.06
N TYR A 620 29.48 -52.34 -6.98
CA TYR A 620 29.90 -52.70 -5.62
C TYR A 620 29.67 -54.19 -5.30
N MET A 621 28.53 -54.78 -5.69
CA MET A 621 28.28 -56.22 -5.51
C MET A 621 29.25 -57.10 -6.33
N GLN A 622 29.55 -56.71 -7.57
CA GLN A 622 30.49 -57.43 -8.43
C GLN A 622 31.91 -57.39 -7.86
N PHE A 623 32.36 -56.21 -7.40
CA PHE A 623 33.68 -56.06 -6.78
C PHE A 623 33.77 -56.77 -5.44
N SER A 624 32.74 -56.74 -4.59
CA SER A 624 32.71 -57.50 -3.34
C SER A 624 32.79 -59.03 -3.58
N ARG A 625 32.11 -59.54 -4.62
CA ARG A 625 32.23 -60.95 -5.04
C ARG A 625 33.64 -61.27 -5.56
N LEU A 626 34.23 -60.38 -6.35
CA LEU A 626 35.59 -60.53 -6.85
C LEU A 626 36.60 -60.56 -5.71
N GLU A 627 36.49 -59.65 -4.74
CA GLU A 627 37.34 -59.64 -3.54
C GLU A 627 37.20 -60.93 -2.75
N THR A 628 35.98 -61.43 -2.55
CA THR A 628 35.74 -62.72 -1.88
C THR A 628 36.46 -63.86 -2.60
N ILE A 629 36.38 -63.90 -3.94
CA ILE A 629 37.06 -64.91 -4.76
C ILE A 629 38.58 -64.75 -4.67
N LEU A 630 39.11 -63.52 -4.73
CA LEU A 630 40.54 -63.25 -4.61
C LEU A 630 41.09 -63.61 -3.24
N THR A 631 40.34 -63.33 -2.16
CA THR A 631 40.71 -63.76 -0.80
C THR A 631 40.73 -65.29 -0.69
N GLN A 632 39.73 -65.98 -1.24
CA GLN A 632 39.71 -67.45 -1.30
C GLN A 632 40.90 -68.01 -2.10
N MET A 633 41.22 -67.40 -3.25
CA MET A 633 42.38 -67.78 -4.07
C MET A 633 43.70 -67.53 -3.33
N ASN A 634 43.85 -66.39 -2.64
CA ASN A 634 45.05 -66.09 -1.85
C ASN A 634 45.19 -67.04 -0.66
N GLN A 635 44.09 -67.42 0.01
CA GLN A 635 44.09 -68.44 1.06
C GLN A 635 44.47 -69.82 0.51
N GLN A 636 43.94 -70.22 -0.65
CA GLN A 636 44.34 -71.46 -1.33
C GLN A 636 45.81 -71.43 -1.76
N SER A 637 46.29 -70.31 -2.29
CA SER A 637 47.70 -70.14 -2.67
C SER A 637 48.61 -70.21 -1.45
N MET A 638 48.27 -69.55 -0.34
CA MET A 638 49.01 -69.65 0.93
C MET A 638 48.97 -71.06 1.51
N TRP A 639 47.84 -71.77 1.41
CA TRP A 639 47.73 -73.17 1.78
C TRP A 639 48.67 -74.05 0.95
N ILE A 640 48.69 -73.89 -0.38
CA ILE A 640 49.64 -74.58 -1.28
C ILE A 640 51.09 -74.21 -0.93
N MET A 641 51.39 -72.93 -0.70
CA MET A 641 52.74 -72.48 -0.36
C MET A 641 53.21 -73.02 0.99
N SER A 642 52.31 -73.16 1.98
CA SER A 642 52.60 -73.79 3.27
C SER A 642 52.86 -75.31 3.16
N GLN A 643 52.24 -75.99 2.19
CA GLN A 643 52.57 -77.38 1.85
C GLN A 643 53.95 -77.51 1.19
N PHE A 644 54.40 -76.49 0.45
CA PHE A 644 55.71 -76.49 -0.20
C PHE A 644 56.88 -76.01 0.69
N MET A 645 56.62 -75.20 1.72
CA MET A 645 57.66 -74.69 2.66
C MET A 645 57.71 -75.41 4.02
N GLY A 646 56.80 -76.35 4.28
CA GLY A 646 56.75 -77.15 5.51
C GLY A 646 57.35 -78.56 5.40
N GLY A 647 58.25 -78.79 4.44
CA GLY A 647 58.92 -80.08 4.18
C GLY A 647 60.40 -80.08 4.52
#